data_AF-A0A1G8B5G9-F1
#
_entry.id   AF-A0A1G8B5G9-F1
#
_cell.length_a   1.000
_cell.length_b   1.000
_cell.length_c   1.000
_cell.angle_alpha   90.00
_cell.angle_beta   90.00
_cell.angle_gamma   90.00
#
_symmetry.space_group_name_H-M   'P 1'
#
loop_
_entity.id
_entity.type
_entity.pdbx_description
1 polymer ?
#
loop_
_entity_poly.entity_id
_entity_poly.type
_entity_poly.pdbx_seq_one_letter_code
_entity_poly.pdbx_strand_id
1 'polypeptide(L)'
;MHNEEVCVQKDVQLTAADVARLAGVGRAAVSNWRRRHEDFPQPAGGTATSPSFSYAEVKHWLRTHAEGKTFPADEWLWQELRLVTEDEDLADRITAIGVFLLFLQRRPAAWKSLARADDDALARDLPAQVRLHCADLAFPCTVPAGRIALLRQVADQARQRGPLDTFEFLRKRYVELHTRRVYSTPAEIVHLALDLVGDKAESVFDPACGSGSFLIGAHERFGRVRLMGQDIDHAVSRLTAVRLALRSADADIRTGDTLRVDAFPDLAADAVVCNPPFNERNWGYEELTADPRWEYGLPPRMESELAWVQHALARLAAGGTAVLLMTPTVGNRRSGRRIRAQLLRRGALRAVIALPAGSVPNMAVALTLWVLRKPVDSRTPGHLLMVDTASHPEDFARVALRAWRAFREGESLDEAGVCRTVPLVDLLDDEVDLTPGRYLSTAGEALSPERVTGARDRLAGLLHAARGLMPAIEGEGRDLPAVPVSELVRRGMLTLHQQAAAKPGDTSEVPPGSRVLTAKDVVTDQDASGTTPETAVQHSIVVQEGDVVVPQIVQTLVARVVSGGGAVLGTHVTLLRPDPARLDPHFLAGFLCASANLREYSSLSSQFRVDVRRARVPLLPLDEQRRYGTAFRRLAAFQAALRQAAEVGDGLARLVADGLTRGAVQPPADIRADIPADIPADILGDVSPDVPR
;
A
#
# COMPACT_ATOMS: atom_id res chain seq x y z
N MET A 1 8.24 -46.16 45.05
CA MET A 1 9.02 -45.05 44.49
C MET A 1 8.19 -44.45 43.35
N HIS A 2 7.46 -43.38 43.68
CA HIS A 2 6.71 -42.60 42.69
C HIS A 2 7.70 -41.68 41.98
N ASN A 3 7.77 -41.78 40.66
CA ASN A 3 8.48 -40.83 39.82
C ASN A 3 7.55 -39.62 39.64
N GLU A 4 7.87 -38.51 40.32
CA GLU A 4 7.26 -37.21 40.01
C GLU A 4 7.76 -36.78 38.62
N GLU A 5 6.84 -36.74 37.66
CA GLU A 5 7.06 -36.02 36.40
C GLU A 5 7.28 -34.54 36.73
N VAL A 6 8.54 -34.10 36.62
CA VAL A 6 8.89 -32.69 36.64
C VAL A 6 8.24 -32.05 35.42
N CYS A 7 7.12 -31.36 35.65
CA CYS A 7 6.42 -30.58 34.65
C CYS A 7 7.35 -29.41 34.24
N VAL A 8 8.10 -29.57 33.15
CA VAL A 8 8.90 -28.49 32.57
C VAL A 8 7.94 -27.35 32.21
N GLN A 9 8.03 -26.25 32.94
CA GLN A 9 7.18 -25.10 32.74
C GLN A 9 7.54 -24.48 31.39
N LYS A 10 6.68 -24.70 30.39
CA LYS A 10 6.83 -24.13 29.04
C LYS A 10 6.99 -22.61 29.17
N ASP A 11 8.07 -22.06 28.64
CA ASP A 11 8.34 -20.63 28.66
C ASP A 11 8.38 -20.06 27.24
N VAL A 12 7.81 -18.88 27.06
CA VAL A 12 7.68 -18.22 25.76
C VAL A 12 8.90 -17.35 25.53
N GLN A 13 9.60 -17.56 24.41
CA GLN A 13 10.72 -16.71 24.02
C GLN A 13 10.21 -15.39 23.43
N LEU A 14 10.72 -14.27 23.96
CA LEU A 14 10.39 -12.91 23.58
C LEU A 14 11.55 -12.23 22.88
N THR A 15 11.30 -11.55 21.77
CA THR A 15 12.28 -10.62 21.19
C THR A 15 12.31 -9.30 21.98
N ALA A 16 13.37 -8.49 21.79
CA ALA A 16 13.40 -7.13 22.33
C ALA A 16 12.20 -6.26 21.88
N ALA A 17 11.62 -6.54 20.71
CA ALA A 17 10.41 -5.87 20.24
C ALA A 17 9.17 -6.32 21.03
N ASP A 18 9.08 -7.60 21.41
CA ASP A 18 8.01 -8.11 22.27
C ASP A 18 8.08 -7.52 23.67
N VAL A 19 9.28 -7.44 24.26
CA VAL A 19 9.48 -6.79 25.56
C VAL A 19 9.04 -5.32 25.53
N ALA A 20 9.41 -4.61 24.46
CA ALA A 20 9.04 -3.22 24.27
C ALA A 20 7.51 -3.04 24.22
N ARG A 21 6.81 -3.91 23.47
CA ARG A 21 5.35 -3.94 23.39
C ARG A 21 4.69 -4.25 24.72
N LEU A 22 5.14 -5.30 25.42
CA LEU A 22 4.62 -5.66 26.75
C LEU A 22 4.73 -4.53 27.77
N ALA A 23 5.75 -3.69 27.65
CA ALA A 23 5.98 -2.57 28.54
C ALA A 23 5.39 -1.24 28.02
N GLY A 24 4.80 -1.20 26.83
CA GLY A 24 4.27 0.02 26.22
C GLY A 24 5.33 1.07 25.88
N VAL A 25 6.55 0.64 25.55
CA VAL A 25 7.70 1.52 25.26
C VAL A 25 8.32 1.24 23.88
N GLY A 26 9.24 2.09 23.43
CA GLY A 26 10.03 1.84 22.23
C GLY A 26 11.21 0.87 22.46
N ARG A 27 11.70 0.21 21.40
CA ARG A 27 12.84 -0.74 21.48
C ARG A 27 14.11 -0.13 22.09
N ALA A 28 14.33 1.18 21.91
CA ALA A 28 15.45 1.90 22.50
C ALA A 28 15.41 1.90 24.04
N ALA A 29 14.22 1.90 24.65
CA ALA A 29 14.07 1.81 26.10
C ALA A 29 14.55 0.46 26.62
N VAL A 30 14.18 -0.64 25.93
CA VAL A 30 14.64 -2.00 26.28
C VAL A 30 16.17 -2.12 26.15
N SER A 31 16.75 -1.55 25.10
CA SER A 31 18.22 -1.50 24.96
C SER A 31 18.88 -0.73 26.10
N ASN A 32 18.27 0.38 26.54
CA ASN A 32 18.76 1.15 27.67
C ASN A 32 18.62 0.38 28.99
N TRP A 33 17.52 -0.36 29.19
CA TRP A 33 17.31 -1.18 30.38
C TRP A 33 18.39 -2.25 30.53
N ARG A 34 18.65 -2.99 29.45
CA ARG A 34 19.74 -3.99 29.39
C ARG A 34 21.11 -3.46 29.79
N ARG A 35 21.36 -2.17 29.58
CA ARG A 35 22.64 -1.53 29.90
C ARG A 35 22.69 -0.94 31.31
N ARG A 36 21.54 -0.48 31.84
CA ARG A 36 21.47 0.26 33.11
C ARG A 36 21.00 -0.56 34.30
N HIS A 37 20.38 -1.71 34.05
CA HIS A 37 19.84 -2.61 35.07
C HIS A 37 20.57 -3.94 34.94
N GLU A 38 21.48 -4.24 35.88
CA GLU A 38 22.25 -5.48 35.90
C GLU A 38 21.35 -6.70 36.13
N ASP A 39 20.21 -6.49 36.78
CA ASP A 39 19.17 -7.47 37.07
C ASP A 39 18.16 -7.66 35.91
N PHE A 40 18.32 -6.95 34.79
CA PHE A 40 17.49 -7.16 33.61
C PHE A 40 17.68 -8.59 33.08
N PRO A 41 16.60 -9.29 32.65
CA PRO A 41 16.66 -10.67 32.18
C PRO A 41 17.76 -10.92 31.14
N GLN A 42 18.53 -11.98 31.35
CA GLN A 42 19.59 -12.35 30.43
C GLN A 42 19.01 -13.02 29.17
N PRO A 43 19.68 -12.91 28.01
CA PRO A 43 19.23 -13.60 26.81
C PRO A 43 19.16 -15.13 27.04
N ALA A 44 17.98 -15.70 26.86
CA ALA A 44 17.74 -17.15 26.91
C ALA A 44 17.97 -17.81 25.54
N GLY A 45 18.17 -17.01 24.47
CA GLY A 45 18.45 -17.48 23.12
C GLY A 45 18.62 -16.36 22.11
N GLY A 46 18.45 -16.68 20.81
CA GLY A 46 18.57 -15.74 19.71
C GLY A 46 20.01 -15.53 19.23
N THR A 47 20.23 -14.45 18.47
CA THR A 47 21.58 -14.07 17.97
C THR A 47 22.14 -12.90 18.78
N ALA A 48 23.45 -12.65 18.68
CA ALA A 48 24.08 -11.48 19.31
C ALA A 48 23.41 -10.15 18.90
N THR A 49 22.87 -10.08 17.67
CA THR A 49 22.17 -8.92 17.12
C THR A 49 20.66 -8.95 17.34
N SER A 50 20.09 -10.07 17.76
CA SER A 50 18.65 -10.25 18.02
C SER A 50 18.44 -11.28 19.14
N PRO A 51 18.71 -10.90 20.40
CA PRO A 51 18.54 -11.79 21.55
C PRO A 51 17.06 -12.07 21.82
N SER A 52 16.77 -13.26 22.33
CA SER A 52 15.48 -13.64 22.90
C SER A 52 15.57 -13.76 24.42
N PHE A 53 14.47 -13.44 25.11
CA PHE A 53 14.37 -13.39 26.57
C PHE A 53 13.24 -14.32 27.05
N SER A 54 13.38 -14.83 28.26
CA SER A 54 12.32 -15.57 28.95
C SER A 54 11.10 -14.68 29.20
N TYR A 55 9.89 -15.13 28.86
CA TYR A 55 8.66 -14.42 29.20
C TYR A 55 8.48 -14.36 30.71
N ALA A 56 8.72 -15.46 31.43
CA ALA A 56 8.60 -15.52 32.89
C ALA A 56 9.51 -14.49 33.59
N GLU A 57 10.78 -14.41 33.20
CA GLU A 57 11.74 -13.46 33.77
C GLU A 57 11.40 -12.01 33.43
N VAL A 58 11.03 -11.73 32.16
CA VAL A 58 10.60 -10.39 31.74
C VAL A 58 9.34 -9.95 32.48
N LYS A 59 8.37 -10.85 32.64
CA LYS A 59 7.13 -10.60 33.38
C LYS A 59 7.40 -10.28 34.84
N HIS A 60 8.30 -11.02 35.49
CA HIS A 60 8.72 -10.74 36.85
C HIS A 60 9.42 -9.38 36.94
N TRP A 61 10.40 -9.13 36.07
CA TRP A 61 11.17 -7.90 36.06
C TRP A 61 10.29 -6.65 35.86
N LEU A 62 9.36 -6.69 34.89
CA LEU A 62 8.43 -5.58 34.64
C LEU A 62 7.51 -5.32 35.84
N ARG A 63 7.04 -6.36 36.54
CA ARG A 63 6.21 -6.18 37.73
C ARG A 63 6.96 -5.54 38.89
N THR A 64 8.24 -5.85 39.04
CA THR A 64 9.10 -5.30 40.11
C THR A 64 9.60 -3.89 39.78
N HIS A 65 9.88 -3.57 38.52
CA HIS A 65 10.53 -2.32 38.11
C HIS A 65 9.60 -1.23 37.58
N ALA A 66 8.31 -1.53 37.41
CA ALA A 66 7.33 -0.61 36.87
C ALA A 66 6.10 -0.49 37.79
N GLU A 67 6.35 -0.33 39.09
CA GLU A 67 5.34 0.04 40.07
C GLU A 67 4.54 1.27 39.60
N GLY A 68 3.21 1.15 39.63
CA GLY A 68 2.29 2.22 39.23
C GLY A 68 2.11 2.40 37.71
N LYS A 69 2.77 1.62 36.84
CA LYS A 69 2.54 1.67 35.39
C LYS A 69 1.46 0.69 34.94
N THR A 70 0.57 1.17 34.07
CA THR A 70 -0.40 0.33 33.36
C THR A 70 0.27 -0.26 32.13
N PHE A 71 0.19 -1.58 31.96
CA PHE A 71 0.73 -2.27 30.78
C PHE A 71 -0.36 -2.54 29.74
N PRO A 72 0.00 -2.68 28.44
CA PRO A 72 -0.95 -3.04 27.39
C PRO A 72 -1.54 -4.44 27.61
N ALA A 73 -2.76 -4.52 28.13
CA ALA A 73 -3.37 -5.79 28.56
C ALA A 73 -3.55 -6.82 27.44
N ASP A 74 -3.63 -6.38 26.19
CA ASP A 74 -3.69 -7.21 24.99
C ASP A 74 -2.38 -7.89 24.64
N GLU A 75 -1.25 -7.19 24.75
CA GLU A 75 0.08 -7.80 24.57
C GLU A 75 0.32 -8.88 25.63
N TRP A 76 -0.18 -8.66 26.84
CA TRP A 76 -0.12 -9.66 27.90
C TRP A 76 -1.02 -10.85 27.60
N LEU A 77 -2.28 -10.62 27.18
CA LEU A 77 -3.18 -11.67 26.72
C LEU A 77 -2.57 -12.52 25.59
N TRP A 78 -1.87 -11.88 24.64
CA TRP A 78 -1.18 -12.56 23.56
C TRP A 78 -0.08 -13.50 24.06
N GLN A 79 0.74 -13.08 25.03
CA GLN A 79 1.78 -13.96 25.57
C GLN A 79 1.19 -15.08 26.44
N GLU A 80 0.14 -14.81 27.23
CA GLU A 80 -0.57 -15.85 27.97
C GLU A 80 -1.17 -16.90 27.03
N LEU A 81 -1.72 -16.47 25.88
CA LEU A 81 -2.21 -17.37 24.85
C LEU A 81 -1.10 -18.30 24.30
N ARG A 82 0.08 -17.74 24.01
CA ARG A 82 1.27 -18.50 23.54
C ARG A 82 1.84 -19.43 24.62
N LEU A 83 1.68 -19.08 25.88
CA LEU A 83 2.14 -19.90 26.99
C LEU A 83 1.33 -21.20 27.09
N VAL A 84 0.01 -21.10 26.89
CA VAL A 84 -0.94 -22.21 27.07
C VAL A 84 -1.28 -22.97 25.79
N THR A 85 -0.70 -22.57 24.65
CA THR A 85 -0.98 -23.13 23.32
C THR A 85 0.33 -23.43 22.59
N GLU A 86 0.37 -24.51 21.82
CA GLU A 86 1.48 -24.76 20.91
C GLU A 86 1.38 -23.88 19.67
N ASP A 87 2.51 -23.56 19.04
CA ASP A 87 2.52 -22.65 17.89
C ASP A 87 1.70 -23.22 16.71
N GLU A 88 1.69 -24.56 16.55
CA GLU A 88 0.91 -25.26 15.52
C GLU A 88 -0.61 -25.17 15.76
N ASP A 89 -1.04 -25.20 17.02
CA ASP A 89 -2.45 -25.12 17.43
C ASP A 89 -2.96 -23.68 17.58
N LEU A 90 -2.09 -22.68 17.42
CA LEU A 90 -2.39 -21.30 17.77
C LEU A 90 -3.54 -20.73 16.94
N ALA A 91 -3.64 -21.11 15.67
CA ALA A 91 -4.72 -20.69 14.79
C ALA A 91 -6.09 -21.25 15.21
N ASP A 92 -6.15 -22.53 15.57
CA ASP A 92 -7.36 -23.17 16.08
C ASP A 92 -7.77 -22.56 17.43
N ARG A 93 -6.80 -22.23 18.29
CA ARG A 93 -7.08 -21.55 19.56
C ARG A 93 -7.64 -20.14 19.35
N ILE A 94 -7.07 -19.36 18.43
CA ILE A 94 -7.57 -18.02 18.09
C ILE A 94 -8.96 -18.13 17.47
N THR A 95 -9.22 -19.14 16.65
CA THR A 95 -10.56 -19.44 16.12
C THR A 95 -11.55 -19.69 17.24
N ALA A 96 -11.24 -20.57 18.20
CA ALA A 96 -12.11 -20.86 19.34
C ALA A 96 -12.36 -19.62 20.23
N ILE A 97 -11.34 -18.78 20.42
CA ILE A 97 -11.48 -17.47 21.09
C ILE A 97 -12.39 -16.56 20.28
N GLY A 98 -12.24 -16.52 18.96
CA GLY A 98 -13.08 -15.73 18.07
C GLY A 98 -14.54 -16.18 18.08
N VAL A 99 -14.82 -17.48 18.13
CA VAL A 99 -16.17 -18.02 18.33
C VAL A 99 -16.75 -17.58 19.68
N PHE A 100 -15.94 -17.57 20.74
CA PHE A 100 -16.36 -17.03 22.03
C PHE A 100 -16.66 -15.52 21.96
N LEU A 101 -15.81 -14.73 21.29
CA LEU A 101 -16.02 -13.31 21.05
C LEU A 101 -17.31 -13.05 20.26
N LEU A 102 -17.62 -13.90 19.27
CA LEU A 102 -18.86 -13.85 18.51
C LEU A 102 -20.07 -14.13 19.40
N PHE A 103 -19.97 -15.10 20.30
CA PHE A 103 -21.01 -15.35 21.31
C PHE A 103 -21.21 -14.14 22.23
N LEU A 104 -20.14 -13.49 22.69
CA LEU A 104 -20.24 -12.26 23.50
C LEU A 104 -20.98 -11.14 22.75
N GLN A 105 -20.69 -10.98 21.47
CA GLN A 105 -21.33 -9.99 20.59
C GLN A 105 -22.82 -10.28 20.39
N ARG A 106 -23.18 -11.55 20.12
CA ARG A 106 -24.56 -11.95 19.84
C ARG A 106 -25.43 -12.03 21.09
N ARG A 107 -24.86 -12.43 22.23
CA ARG A 107 -25.59 -12.76 23.47
C ARG A 107 -24.97 -12.14 24.72
N PRO A 108 -24.82 -10.80 24.78
CA PRO A 108 -24.20 -10.13 25.92
C PRO A 108 -24.95 -10.37 27.24
N ALA A 109 -26.28 -10.52 27.20
CA ALA A 109 -27.08 -10.83 28.38
C ALA A 109 -26.84 -12.26 28.91
N ALA A 110 -26.69 -13.24 28.01
CA ALA A 110 -26.40 -14.62 28.40
C ALA A 110 -25.01 -14.70 29.06
N TRP A 111 -24.01 -14.02 28.49
CA TRP A 111 -22.70 -13.92 29.11
C TRP A 111 -22.75 -13.28 30.50
N LYS A 112 -23.49 -12.18 30.70
CA LYS A 112 -23.62 -11.55 32.03
C LYS A 112 -24.16 -12.51 33.10
N SER A 113 -25.04 -13.44 32.72
CA SER A 113 -25.54 -14.48 33.62
C SER A 113 -24.47 -15.53 33.90
N LEU A 114 -23.85 -16.07 32.85
CA LEU A 114 -22.82 -17.11 32.95
C LEU A 114 -21.58 -16.64 33.70
N ALA A 115 -21.15 -15.40 33.49
CA ALA A 115 -19.94 -14.84 34.10
C ALA A 115 -20.02 -14.71 35.63
N ARG A 116 -21.23 -14.75 36.21
CA ARG A 116 -21.47 -14.77 37.66
C ARG A 116 -21.31 -16.15 38.28
N ALA A 117 -21.35 -17.21 37.48
CA ALA A 117 -21.13 -18.56 37.95
C ALA A 117 -19.65 -18.78 38.29
N ASP A 118 -19.38 -19.80 39.12
CA ASP A 118 -18.03 -20.30 39.35
C ASP A 118 -17.43 -20.89 38.06
N ASP A 119 -16.12 -21.12 38.08
CA ASP A 119 -15.39 -21.56 36.89
C ASP A 119 -15.81 -22.97 36.44
N ASP A 120 -16.22 -23.85 37.36
CA ASP A 120 -16.66 -25.21 37.02
C ASP A 120 -18.03 -25.21 36.32
N ALA A 121 -18.97 -24.42 36.81
CA ALA A 121 -20.27 -24.21 36.17
C ALA A 121 -20.10 -23.54 34.81
N LEU A 122 -19.23 -22.53 34.72
CA LEU A 122 -18.95 -21.86 33.45
C LEU A 122 -18.33 -22.82 32.43
N ALA A 123 -17.40 -23.67 32.84
CA ALA A 123 -16.79 -24.68 31.97
C ALA A 123 -17.80 -25.72 31.45
N ARG A 124 -18.81 -26.09 32.26
CA ARG A 124 -19.88 -27.01 31.85
C ARG A 124 -20.88 -26.37 30.88
N ASP A 125 -21.33 -25.16 31.17
CA ASP A 125 -22.50 -24.58 30.50
C ASP A 125 -22.15 -23.76 29.24
N LEU A 126 -20.99 -23.09 29.23
CA LEU A 126 -20.57 -22.22 28.13
C LEU A 126 -20.52 -22.94 26.76
N PRO A 127 -19.97 -24.17 26.63
CA PRO A 127 -19.89 -24.85 25.34
C PRO A 127 -21.26 -25.06 24.68
N ALA A 128 -22.30 -25.37 25.46
CA ALA A 128 -23.64 -25.57 24.93
C ALA A 128 -24.25 -24.26 24.41
N GLN A 129 -24.06 -23.17 25.14
CA GLN A 129 -24.54 -21.84 24.76
C GLN A 129 -23.85 -21.31 23.50
N VAL A 130 -22.54 -21.54 23.38
CA VAL A 130 -21.77 -21.15 22.19
C VAL A 130 -22.21 -21.95 20.97
N ARG A 131 -22.35 -23.28 21.08
CA ARG A 131 -22.86 -24.11 19.97
C ARG A 131 -24.23 -23.66 19.50
N LEU A 132 -25.14 -23.33 20.41
CA LEU A 132 -26.49 -22.88 20.07
C LEU A 132 -26.49 -21.56 19.29
N HIS A 133 -25.62 -20.62 19.65
CA HIS A 133 -25.66 -19.25 19.15
C HIS A 133 -24.65 -18.95 18.03
N CYS A 134 -23.81 -19.92 17.67
CA CYS A 134 -22.83 -19.85 16.57
C CYS A 134 -23.00 -21.00 15.55
N ALA A 135 -24.14 -21.70 15.55
CA ALA A 135 -24.41 -22.87 14.71
C ALA A 135 -24.43 -22.58 13.19
N ASP A 136 -24.52 -21.31 12.81
CA ASP A 136 -24.46 -20.82 11.44
C ASP A 136 -23.05 -20.89 10.82
N LEU A 137 -22.01 -21.03 11.63
CA LEU A 137 -20.66 -21.27 11.12
C LEU A 137 -20.55 -22.69 10.55
N ALA A 138 -19.97 -22.83 9.35
CA ALA A 138 -19.85 -24.10 8.63
C ALA A 138 -18.81 -25.09 9.22
N PHE A 139 -18.52 -24.99 10.52
CA PHE A 139 -17.60 -25.88 11.23
C PHE A 139 -17.99 -26.01 12.71
N PRO A 140 -17.54 -27.07 13.41
CA PRO A 140 -17.86 -27.27 14.81
C PRO A 140 -17.37 -26.13 15.71
N CYS A 141 -18.32 -25.42 16.33
CA CYS A 141 -18.03 -24.33 17.26
C CYS A 141 -17.58 -24.89 18.62
N THR A 142 -16.31 -24.69 18.94
CA THR A 142 -15.71 -25.10 20.22
C THR A 142 -15.19 -23.90 20.99
N VAL A 143 -15.09 -24.05 22.32
CA VAL A 143 -14.46 -23.08 23.22
C VAL A 143 -13.47 -23.77 24.15
N PRO A 144 -12.38 -23.11 24.56
CA PRO A 144 -11.40 -23.67 25.48
C PRO A 144 -11.92 -23.70 26.93
N ALA A 145 -12.92 -24.55 27.21
CA ALA A 145 -13.58 -24.64 28.52
C ALA A 145 -12.63 -25.00 29.67
N GLY A 146 -11.51 -25.68 29.39
CA GLY A 146 -10.45 -25.95 30.38
C GLY A 146 -9.53 -24.77 30.70
N ARG A 147 -9.84 -23.57 30.18
CA ARG A 147 -9.04 -22.33 30.35
C ARG A 147 -9.95 -21.13 30.67
N ILE A 148 -10.79 -21.25 31.68
CA ILE A 148 -11.76 -20.22 32.07
C ILE A 148 -11.10 -18.87 32.39
N ALA A 149 -9.97 -18.87 33.08
CA ALA A 149 -9.22 -17.63 33.37
C ALA A 149 -8.86 -16.85 32.09
N LEU A 150 -8.42 -17.55 31.03
CA LEU A 150 -8.15 -16.95 29.72
C LEU A 150 -9.43 -16.39 29.10
N LEU A 151 -10.54 -17.13 29.15
CA LEU A 151 -11.82 -16.65 28.60
C LEU A 151 -12.35 -15.41 29.33
N ARG A 152 -12.18 -15.32 30.65
CA ARG A 152 -12.51 -14.11 31.42
C ARG A 152 -11.64 -12.93 30.99
N GLN A 153 -10.34 -13.11 30.82
CA GLN A 153 -9.44 -12.07 30.31
C GLN A 153 -9.81 -11.61 28.90
N VAL A 154 -10.16 -12.54 28.00
CA VAL A 154 -10.65 -12.24 26.66
C VAL A 154 -11.95 -11.42 26.74
N ALA A 155 -12.88 -11.80 27.59
CA ALA A 155 -14.14 -11.06 27.77
C ALA A 155 -13.90 -9.65 28.31
N ASP A 156 -12.95 -9.46 29.22
CA ASP A 156 -12.55 -8.14 29.70
C ASP A 156 -11.91 -7.29 28.60
N GLN A 157 -11.06 -7.87 27.75
CA GLN A 157 -10.53 -7.16 26.57
C GLN A 157 -11.65 -6.78 25.61
N ALA A 158 -12.57 -7.70 25.30
CA ALA A 158 -13.72 -7.44 24.44
C ALA A 158 -14.63 -6.33 24.98
N ARG A 159 -14.76 -6.21 26.30
CA ARG A 159 -15.50 -5.11 26.95
C ARG A 159 -14.81 -3.75 26.76
N GLN A 160 -13.48 -3.72 26.72
CA GLN A 160 -12.70 -2.48 26.62
C GLN A 160 -12.62 -1.95 25.18
N ARG A 161 -12.39 -2.83 24.19
CA ARG A 161 -12.15 -2.44 22.80
C ARG A 161 -13.19 -2.94 21.79
N GLY A 162 -14.09 -3.82 22.21
CA GLY A 162 -15.04 -4.50 21.32
C GLY A 162 -14.56 -5.90 20.90
N PRO A 163 -15.48 -6.86 20.67
CA PRO A 163 -15.14 -8.23 20.29
C PRO A 163 -14.33 -8.33 18.98
N LEU A 164 -14.72 -7.56 17.95
CA LEU A 164 -14.04 -7.55 16.66
C LEU A 164 -12.58 -7.09 16.78
N ASP A 165 -12.33 -5.99 17.49
CA ASP A 165 -10.99 -5.44 17.65
C ASP A 165 -10.09 -6.34 18.50
N THR A 166 -10.64 -7.05 19.49
CA THR A 166 -9.92 -8.10 20.22
C THR A 166 -9.50 -9.24 19.29
N PHE A 167 -10.40 -9.69 18.42
CA PHE A 167 -10.09 -10.75 17.47
C PHE A 167 -9.04 -10.31 16.43
N GLU A 168 -9.19 -9.12 15.85
CA GLU A 168 -8.22 -8.60 14.86
C GLU A 168 -6.84 -8.39 15.46
N PHE A 169 -6.76 -7.97 16.74
CA PHE A 169 -5.48 -7.89 17.45
C PHE A 169 -4.80 -9.27 17.53
N LEU A 170 -5.50 -10.31 17.99
CA LEU A 170 -4.95 -11.66 18.12
C LEU A 170 -4.55 -12.24 16.76
N ARG A 171 -5.41 -12.06 15.75
CA ARG A 171 -5.13 -12.49 14.38
C ARG A 171 -3.91 -11.77 13.80
N LYS A 172 -3.79 -10.45 13.99
CA LYS A 172 -2.63 -9.68 13.54
C LYS A 172 -1.34 -10.20 14.17
N ARG A 173 -1.36 -10.47 15.48
CA ARG A 173 -0.21 -11.04 16.20
C ARG A 173 0.16 -12.43 15.67
N TYR A 174 -0.83 -13.27 15.38
CA TYR A 174 -0.61 -14.57 14.75
C TYR A 174 0.04 -14.44 13.37
N VAL A 175 -0.44 -13.53 12.52
CA VAL A 175 0.15 -13.28 11.20
C VAL A 175 1.58 -12.75 11.32
N GLU A 176 1.85 -11.82 12.23
CA GLU A 176 3.21 -11.31 12.48
C GLU A 176 4.18 -12.43 12.90
N LEU A 177 3.73 -13.36 13.74
CA LEU A 177 4.51 -14.53 14.14
C LEU A 177 4.77 -15.48 12.96
N HIS A 178 3.82 -15.58 12.03
CA HIS A 178 3.84 -16.50 10.88
C HIS A 178 4.08 -15.81 9.53
N THR A 179 4.74 -14.63 9.52
CA THR A 179 4.85 -13.72 8.36
C THR A 179 5.30 -14.39 7.05
N ARG A 180 6.04 -15.51 7.12
CA ARG A 180 6.49 -16.26 5.92
C ARG A 180 5.40 -17.10 5.24
N ARG A 181 4.23 -17.28 5.87
CA ARG A 181 3.19 -18.23 5.43
C ARG A 181 1.86 -17.59 5.01
N VAL A 182 1.66 -16.29 5.27
CA VAL A 182 0.36 -15.63 5.04
C VAL A 182 0.47 -14.59 3.94
N TYR A 183 -0.03 -14.93 2.75
CA TYR A 183 -0.22 -13.99 1.66
C TYR A 183 -1.50 -13.18 1.92
N SER A 184 -1.41 -11.85 1.84
CA SER A 184 -2.59 -10.98 1.93
C SER A 184 -2.59 -10.03 0.75
N THR A 185 -3.71 -9.97 0.04
CA THR A 185 -3.94 -8.97 -1.00
C THR A 185 -4.01 -7.57 -0.36
N PRO A 186 -3.25 -6.57 -0.86
CA PRO A 186 -3.32 -5.20 -0.36
C PRO A 186 -4.69 -4.57 -0.53
N ALA A 187 -5.05 -3.67 0.39
CA ALA A 187 -6.36 -3.01 0.38
C ALA A 187 -6.65 -2.26 -0.91
N GLU A 188 -5.65 -1.57 -1.48
CA GLU A 188 -5.81 -0.83 -2.74
C GLU A 188 -6.16 -1.75 -3.92
N ILE A 189 -5.58 -2.95 -3.97
CA ILE A 189 -5.90 -3.96 -4.99
C ILE A 189 -7.29 -4.56 -4.75
N VAL A 190 -7.66 -4.79 -3.49
CA VAL A 190 -9.00 -5.25 -3.12
C VAL A 190 -10.06 -4.24 -3.59
N HIS A 191 -9.87 -2.95 -3.27
CA HIS A 191 -10.79 -1.89 -3.67
C HIS A 191 -10.87 -1.76 -5.19
N LEU A 192 -9.73 -1.75 -5.90
CA LEU A 192 -9.71 -1.70 -7.35
C LEU A 192 -10.48 -2.87 -7.98
N ALA A 193 -10.26 -4.11 -7.52
CA ALA A 193 -10.97 -5.27 -8.07
C ALA A 193 -12.49 -5.18 -7.86
N LEU A 194 -12.93 -4.72 -6.69
CA LEU A 194 -14.35 -4.56 -6.38
C LEU A 194 -14.97 -3.36 -7.13
N ASP A 195 -14.21 -2.30 -7.38
CA ASP A 195 -14.62 -1.18 -8.23
C ASP A 195 -14.79 -1.60 -9.69
N LEU A 196 -13.94 -2.51 -10.18
CA LEU A 196 -14.03 -3.08 -11.53
C LEU A 196 -15.26 -4.00 -11.69
N VAL A 197 -15.72 -4.67 -10.63
CA VAL A 197 -16.99 -5.41 -10.64
C VAL A 197 -18.17 -4.48 -10.98
N GLY A 198 -18.20 -3.29 -10.37
CA GLY A 198 -19.23 -2.27 -10.56
C GLY A 198 -19.80 -1.75 -9.24
N ASP A 199 -20.94 -1.07 -9.32
CA ASP A 199 -21.51 -0.36 -8.15
C ASP A 199 -22.43 -1.21 -7.29
N LYS A 200 -22.89 -2.37 -7.79
CA LYS A 200 -23.81 -3.27 -7.10
C LYS A 200 -23.47 -4.73 -7.37
N ALA A 201 -23.57 -5.55 -6.33
CA ALA A 201 -23.57 -7.00 -6.38
C ALA A 201 -24.43 -7.49 -5.20
N GLU A 202 -25.34 -8.44 -5.44
CA GLU A 202 -26.13 -9.08 -4.38
C GLU A 202 -25.39 -10.30 -3.81
N SER A 203 -24.49 -10.89 -4.60
CA SER A 203 -23.66 -12.03 -4.22
C SER A 203 -22.22 -11.92 -4.72
N VAL A 204 -21.25 -12.18 -3.84
CA VAL A 204 -19.81 -12.13 -4.13
C VAL A 204 -19.16 -13.43 -3.67
N PHE A 205 -18.39 -14.06 -4.55
CA PHE A 205 -17.67 -15.30 -4.27
C PHE A 205 -16.16 -15.13 -4.40
N ASP A 206 -15.41 -15.68 -3.45
CA ASP A 206 -13.95 -15.80 -3.51
C ASP A 206 -13.53 -17.28 -3.37
N PRO A 207 -13.11 -17.94 -4.46
CA PRO A 207 -12.78 -19.36 -4.47
C PRO A 207 -11.43 -19.70 -3.82
N ALA A 208 -10.64 -18.71 -3.42
CA ALA A 208 -9.38 -18.88 -2.69
C ALA A 208 -9.27 -17.77 -1.64
N CYS A 209 -10.22 -17.75 -0.69
CA CYS A 209 -10.55 -16.56 0.07
C CYS A 209 -9.47 -16.10 1.04
N GLY A 210 -8.53 -16.97 1.41
CA GLY A 210 -7.40 -16.65 2.30
C GLY A 210 -7.88 -15.95 3.56
N SER A 211 -7.30 -14.79 3.86
CA SER A 211 -7.65 -13.96 5.02
C SER A 211 -9.03 -13.28 4.94
N GLY A 212 -9.75 -13.44 3.82
CA GLY A 212 -11.07 -12.85 3.57
C GLY A 212 -11.03 -11.39 3.15
N SER A 213 -9.86 -10.84 2.75
CA SER A 213 -9.73 -9.41 2.42
C SER A 213 -10.70 -8.96 1.34
N PHE A 214 -10.91 -9.74 0.27
CA PHE A 214 -11.90 -9.42 -0.75
C PHE A 214 -13.34 -9.44 -0.23
N LEU A 215 -13.69 -10.46 0.55
CA LEU A 215 -15.05 -10.59 1.11
C LEU A 215 -15.37 -9.47 2.11
N ILE A 216 -14.38 -9.04 2.91
CA ILE A 216 -14.52 -7.88 3.80
C ILE A 216 -14.69 -6.60 2.99
N GLY A 217 -13.85 -6.36 1.99
CA GLY A 217 -13.99 -5.19 1.13
C GLY A 217 -15.33 -5.19 0.39
N ALA A 218 -15.85 -6.36 -0.02
CA ALA A 218 -17.15 -6.50 -0.64
C ALA A 218 -18.29 -6.14 0.34
N HIS A 219 -18.19 -6.60 1.59
CA HIS A 219 -19.15 -6.22 2.65
C HIS A 219 -19.17 -4.71 2.88
N GLU A 220 -18.00 -4.09 2.94
CA GLU A 220 -17.84 -2.64 3.14
C GLU A 220 -18.37 -1.84 1.93
N ARG A 221 -18.12 -2.31 0.70
CA ARG A 221 -18.54 -1.63 -0.54
C ARG A 221 -20.02 -1.78 -0.85
N PHE A 222 -20.55 -3.00 -0.79
CA PHE A 222 -21.90 -3.32 -1.25
C PHE A 222 -22.94 -3.40 -0.12
N GLY A 223 -22.50 -3.41 1.14
CA GLY A 223 -23.38 -3.47 2.30
C GLY A 223 -23.99 -4.84 2.50
N ARG A 224 -25.32 -4.97 2.30
CA ARG A 224 -26.04 -6.25 2.41
C ARG A 224 -25.81 -7.09 1.16
N VAL A 225 -24.70 -7.80 1.15
CA VAL A 225 -24.28 -8.73 0.09
C VAL A 225 -24.08 -10.12 0.69
N ARG A 226 -24.48 -11.15 -0.04
CA ARG A 226 -24.20 -12.54 0.33
C ARG A 226 -22.77 -12.87 -0.07
N LEU A 227 -21.96 -13.28 0.90
CA LEU A 227 -20.55 -13.61 0.70
C LEU A 227 -20.38 -15.12 0.70
N MET A 228 -19.67 -15.64 -0.28
CA MET A 228 -19.27 -17.04 -0.31
C MET A 228 -17.75 -17.11 -0.44
N GLY A 229 -17.12 -18.06 0.25
CA GLY A 229 -15.68 -18.24 0.18
C GLY A 229 -15.26 -19.69 0.35
N GLN A 230 -14.16 -20.06 -0.29
CA GLN A 230 -13.51 -21.34 -0.07
C GLN A 230 -12.00 -21.18 0.08
N ASP A 231 -11.40 -21.93 1.00
CA ASP A 231 -9.95 -22.02 1.11
C ASP A 231 -9.50 -23.45 1.44
N ILE A 232 -8.35 -23.85 0.91
CA ILE A 232 -7.76 -25.17 1.16
C ILE A 232 -7.22 -25.29 2.58
N ASP A 233 -6.77 -24.18 3.18
CA ASP A 233 -6.27 -24.15 4.54
C ASP A 233 -7.43 -24.04 5.53
N HIS A 234 -7.54 -25.07 6.36
CA HIS A 234 -8.57 -25.23 7.36
C HIS A 234 -8.52 -24.18 8.48
N ALA A 235 -7.32 -23.81 8.94
CA ALA A 235 -7.15 -22.81 9.96
C ALA A 235 -7.51 -21.41 9.41
N VAL A 236 -7.08 -21.11 8.19
CA VAL A 236 -7.33 -19.83 7.52
C VAL A 236 -8.82 -19.65 7.21
N SER A 237 -9.48 -20.64 6.60
CA SER A 237 -10.92 -20.58 6.30
C SER A 237 -11.77 -20.37 7.56
N ARG A 238 -11.47 -21.07 8.66
CA ARG A 238 -12.18 -20.89 9.94
C ARG A 238 -11.96 -19.52 10.56
N LEU A 239 -10.71 -19.03 10.56
CA LEU A 239 -10.41 -17.66 11.01
C LEU A 239 -11.20 -16.63 10.20
N THR A 240 -11.25 -16.79 8.89
CA THR A 240 -12.00 -15.91 7.96
C THR A 240 -13.50 -15.95 8.20
N ALA A 241 -14.07 -17.13 8.44
CA ALA A 241 -15.48 -17.28 8.78
C ALA A 241 -15.86 -16.52 10.06
N VAL A 242 -15.07 -16.66 11.13
CA VAL A 242 -15.27 -15.91 12.37
C VAL A 242 -15.08 -14.42 12.16
N ARG A 243 -14.06 -14.03 11.38
CA ARG A 243 -13.75 -12.64 11.03
C ARG A 243 -14.91 -11.91 10.34
N LEU A 244 -15.59 -12.60 9.42
CA LEU A 244 -16.77 -12.09 8.72
C LEU A 244 -18.01 -12.09 9.63
N ALA A 245 -18.21 -13.15 10.42
CA ALA A 245 -19.34 -13.23 11.36
C ALA A 245 -19.29 -12.14 12.44
N LEU A 246 -18.11 -11.78 12.95
CA LEU A 246 -17.91 -10.66 13.88
C LEU A 246 -18.24 -9.30 13.26
N ARG A 247 -18.17 -9.17 11.93
CA ARG A 247 -18.64 -8.00 11.18
C ARG A 247 -20.14 -8.02 10.89
N SER A 248 -20.85 -9.06 11.34
CA SER A 248 -22.26 -9.29 11.01
C SER A 248 -22.52 -9.45 9.50
N ALA A 249 -21.52 -9.93 8.76
CA ALA A 249 -21.67 -10.25 7.34
C ALA A 249 -22.44 -11.56 7.14
N ASP A 250 -23.26 -11.63 6.09
CA ASP A 250 -23.91 -12.86 5.64
C ASP A 250 -22.92 -13.67 4.80
N ALA A 251 -22.18 -14.57 5.45
CA ALA A 251 -21.05 -15.27 4.84
C ALA A 251 -21.12 -16.80 5.01
N ASP A 252 -20.93 -17.53 3.91
CA ASP A 252 -20.76 -18.99 3.86
C ASP A 252 -19.31 -19.30 3.44
N ILE A 253 -18.47 -19.69 4.40
CA ILE A 253 -17.06 -20.00 4.19
C ILE A 253 -16.84 -21.50 4.37
N ARG A 254 -16.29 -22.15 3.35
CA ARG A 254 -16.06 -23.61 3.33
C ARG A 254 -14.57 -23.93 3.24
N THR A 255 -14.18 -25.08 3.77
CA THR A 255 -12.81 -25.58 3.70
C THR A 255 -12.69 -26.67 2.64
N GLY A 256 -11.66 -26.61 1.81
CA GLY A 256 -11.30 -27.67 0.86
C GLY A 256 -10.60 -27.13 -0.38
N ASP A 257 -9.95 -28.02 -1.14
CA ASP A 257 -9.37 -27.69 -2.45
C ASP A 257 -10.49 -27.33 -3.43
N THR A 258 -10.60 -26.05 -3.81
CA THR A 258 -11.67 -25.55 -4.69
C THR A 258 -11.67 -26.17 -6.09
N LEU A 259 -10.49 -26.53 -6.61
CA LEU A 259 -10.42 -27.14 -7.93
C LEU A 259 -10.84 -28.60 -7.86
N ARG A 260 -10.39 -29.38 -6.86
CA ARG A 260 -10.75 -30.80 -6.75
C ARG A 260 -12.13 -31.05 -6.14
N VAL A 261 -12.49 -30.28 -5.13
CA VAL A 261 -13.69 -30.41 -4.32
C VAL A 261 -14.37 -29.05 -4.25
N ASP A 262 -15.07 -28.73 -5.33
CA ASP A 262 -15.87 -27.51 -5.42
C ASP A 262 -17.00 -27.55 -4.39
N ALA A 263 -16.90 -26.73 -3.35
CA ALA A 263 -17.90 -26.71 -2.30
C ALA A 263 -19.16 -25.94 -2.73
N PHE A 264 -19.16 -25.27 -3.89
CA PHE A 264 -20.25 -24.45 -4.39
C PHE A 264 -20.66 -24.85 -5.84
N PRO A 265 -21.01 -26.13 -6.09
CA PRO A 265 -21.16 -26.66 -7.45
C PRO A 265 -22.34 -26.08 -8.23
N ASP A 266 -23.35 -25.52 -7.55
CA ASP A 266 -24.56 -24.94 -8.15
C ASP A 266 -24.59 -23.41 -8.03
N LEU A 267 -23.49 -22.79 -7.59
CA LEU A 267 -23.43 -21.35 -7.37
C LEU A 267 -23.46 -20.58 -8.69
N ALA A 268 -24.28 -19.52 -8.70
CA ALA A 268 -24.33 -18.48 -9.71
C ALA A 268 -24.25 -17.11 -9.02
N ALA A 269 -23.05 -16.61 -8.80
CA ALA A 269 -22.79 -15.33 -8.13
C ALA A 269 -22.76 -14.15 -9.11
N ASP A 270 -23.13 -12.96 -8.66
CA ASP A 270 -23.02 -11.74 -9.47
C ASP A 270 -21.57 -11.35 -9.72
N ALA A 271 -20.72 -11.60 -8.73
CA ALA A 271 -19.30 -11.32 -8.81
C ALA A 271 -18.42 -12.45 -8.25
N VAL A 272 -17.28 -12.64 -8.91
CA VAL A 272 -16.18 -13.47 -8.40
C VAL A 272 -14.93 -12.61 -8.29
N VAL A 273 -14.29 -12.56 -7.13
CA VAL A 273 -13.02 -11.84 -6.94
C VAL A 273 -12.01 -12.80 -6.34
N CYS A 274 -10.79 -12.84 -6.87
CA CYS A 274 -9.82 -13.84 -6.43
C CYS A 274 -8.37 -13.39 -6.65
N ASN A 275 -7.52 -13.71 -5.66
CA ASN A 275 -6.07 -13.75 -5.81
C ASN A 275 -5.64 -15.23 -5.67
N PRO A 276 -5.72 -16.04 -6.74
CA PRO A 276 -5.50 -17.47 -6.62
C PRO A 276 -4.01 -17.80 -6.39
N PRO A 277 -3.68 -19.00 -5.88
CA PRO A 277 -2.32 -19.50 -5.90
C PRO A 277 -1.83 -19.66 -7.36
N PHE A 278 -0.60 -19.21 -7.62
CA PHE A 278 0.01 -19.19 -8.95
C PHE A 278 1.00 -20.34 -9.17
N ASN A 279 1.15 -20.77 -10.42
CA ASN A 279 2.09 -21.82 -10.83
C ASN A 279 1.97 -23.13 -10.03
N GLU A 280 0.77 -23.46 -9.55
CA GLU A 280 0.50 -24.73 -8.88
C GLU A 280 0.70 -25.87 -9.88
N ARG A 281 1.54 -26.84 -9.55
CA ARG A 281 1.78 -28.02 -10.42
C ARG A 281 0.84 -29.18 -10.12
N ASN A 282 0.32 -29.22 -8.89
CA ASN A 282 -0.51 -30.30 -8.39
C ASN A 282 -1.94 -29.82 -8.10
N TRP A 283 -2.54 -29.07 -9.03
CA TRP A 283 -3.90 -28.54 -8.89
C TRP A 283 -5.02 -29.56 -9.21
N GLY A 284 -4.66 -30.80 -9.60
CA GLY A 284 -5.64 -31.86 -9.91
C GLY A 284 -5.80 -32.17 -11.40
N TYR A 285 -4.84 -31.78 -12.24
CA TYR A 285 -4.91 -31.95 -13.70
C TYR A 285 -5.37 -33.35 -14.17
N GLU A 286 -4.80 -34.42 -13.60
CA GLU A 286 -5.12 -35.81 -13.99
C GLU A 286 -6.54 -36.21 -13.61
N GLU A 287 -7.03 -35.71 -12.47
CA GLU A 287 -8.35 -36.01 -11.93
C GLU A 287 -9.45 -35.25 -12.69
N LEU A 288 -9.11 -34.09 -13.24
CA LEU A 288 -10.07 -33.12 -13.76
C LEU A 288 -10.12 -33.06 -15.29
N THR A 289 -9.53 -34.00 -16.04
CA THR A 289 -9.42 -33.87 -17.52
C THR A 289 -10.77 -33.72 -18.26
N ALA A 290 -11.86 -34.24 -17.69
CA ALA A 290 -13.21 -34.20 -18.26
C ALA A 290 -14.18 -33.32 -17.46
N ASP A 291 -13.66 -32.44 -16.61
CA ASP A 291 -14.49 -31.58 -15.76
C ASP A 291 -15.33 -30.60 -16.60
N PRO A 292 -16.64 -30.44 -16.29
CA PRO A 292 -17.54 -29.57 -17.07
C PRO A 292 -17.17 -28.08 -17.00
N ARG A 293 -16.34 -27.65 -16.03
CA ARG A 293 -15.86 -26.26 -15.94
C ARG A 293 -14.96 -25.87 -17.11
N TRP A 294 -14.37 -26.82 -17.84
CA TRP A 294 -13.42 -26.56 -18.94
C TRP A 294 -14.09 -26.18 -20.27
N GLU A 295 -15.08 -25.29 -20.22
CA GLU A 295 -15.86 -24.82 -21.37
C GLU A 295 -15.02 -24.15 -22.47
N TYR A 296 -13.89 -23.54 -22.08
CA TYR A 296 -12.96 -22.82 -22.96
C TYR A 296 -11.76 -23.68 -23.38
N GLY A 297 -11.69 -24.93 -22.89
CA GLY A 297 -10.63 -25.90 -23.17
C GLY A 297 -9.91 -26.36 -21.91
N LEU A 298 -9.28 -27.54 -21.98
CA LEU A 298 -8.55 -28.16 -20.87
C LEU A 298 -7.37 -27.27 -20.42
N PRO A 299 -7.33 -26.78 -19.16
CA PRO A 299 -6.18 -26.06 -18.62
C PRO A 299 -4.88 -26.87 -18.72
N PRO A 300 -3.77 -26.28 -19.17
CA PRO A 300 -2.47 -26.94 -19.15
C PRO A 300 -2.02 -27.27 -17.72
N ARG A 301 -1.31 -28.40 -17.55
CA ARG A 301 -0.79 -28.83 -16.23
C ARG A 301 0.03 -27.74 -15.51
N MET A 302 0.80 -26.95 -16.27
CA MET A 302 1.70 -25.91 -15.75
C MET A 302 1.08 -24.50 -15.71
N GLU A 303 -0.23 -24.38 -15.93
CA GLU A 303 -0.97 -23.11 -15.94
C GLU A 303 -2.28 -23.25 -15.15
N SER A 304 -2.15 -23.50 -13.84
CA SER A 304 -3.26 -23.58 -12.87
C SER A 304 -4.18 -22.35 -12.91
N GLU A 305 -3.65 -21.20 -13.26
CA GLU A 305 -4.33 -19.92 -13.37
C GLU A 305 -5.48 -19.97 -14.38
N LEU A 306 -5.33 -20.74 -15.47
CA LEU A 306 -6.40 -20.94 -16.45
C LEU A 306 -7.50 -21.90 -15.96
N ALA A 307 -7.20 -22.75 -14.97
CA ALA A 307 -8.21 -23.53 -14.26
C ALA A 307 -9.03 -22.62 -13.32
N TRP A 308 -8.37 -21.71 -12.59
CA TRP A 308 -9.03 -20.71 -11.75
C TRP A 308 -9.94 -19.76 -12.54
N VAL A 309 -9.48 -19.27 -13.70
CA VAL A 309 -10.30 -18.44 -14.61
C VAL A 309 -11.58 -19.15 -15.02
N GLN A 310 -11.48 -20.41 -15.43
CA GLN A 310 -12.64 -21.17 -15.86
C GLN A 310 -13.56 -21.55 -14.71
N HIS A 311 -13.02 -21.87 -13.53
CA HIS A 311 -13.81 -22.06 -12.32
C HIS A 311 -14.60 -20.80 -11.94
N ALA A 312 -13.96 -19.63 -11.96
CA ALA A 312 -14.65 -18.36 -11.72
C ALA A 312 -15.81 -18.12 -12.70
N LEU A 313 -15.58 -18.34 -14.00
CA LEU A 313 -16.63 -18.24 -15.03
C LEU A 313 -17.78 -19.24 -14.82
N ALA A 314 -17.47 -20.47 -14.39
CA ALA A 314 -18.49 -21.48 -14.12
C ALA A 314 -19.43 -21.06 -12.98
N ARG A 315 -18.90 -20.36 -11.96
CA ARG A 315 -19.61 -19.92 -10.75
C ARG A 315 -20.30 -18.57 -10.86
N LEU A 316 -20.16 -17.88 -12.00
CA LEU A 316 -20.87 -16.64 -12.26
C LEU A 316 -22.32 -16.88 -12.71
N ALA A 317 -23.23 -16.01 -12.30
CA ALA A 317 -24.52 -15.82 -12.96
C ALA A 317 -24.31 -15.26 -14.38
N ALA A 318 -25.28 -15.45 -15.26
CA ALA A 318 -25.23 -14.88 -16.61
C ALA A 318 -25.07 -13.35 -16.51
N GLY A 319 -24.04 -12.80 -17.17
CA GLY A 319 -23.75 -11.36 -17.14
C GLY A 319 -22.97 -10.89 -15.92
N GLY A 320 -22.71 -11.75 -14.93
CA GLY A 320 -21.87 -11.47 -13.79
C GLY A 320 -20.39 -11.24 -14.15
N THR A 321 -19.64 -10.62 -13.26
CA THR A 321 -18.26 -10.16 -13.49
C THR A 321 -17.27 -10.89 -12.59
N ALA A 322 -16.20 -11.43 -13.15
CA ALA A 322 -15.07 -11.94 -12.37
C ALA A 322 -13.85 -11.03 -12.51
N VAL A 323 -13.14 -10.76 -11.41
CA VAL A 323 -11.88 -10.03 -11.40
C VAL A 323 -10.82 -10.86 -10.70
N LEU A 324 -9.84 -11.35 -11.45
CA LEU A 324 -8.78 -12.22 -10.95
C LEU A 324 -7.41 -11.55 -11.08
N LEU A 325 -6.60 -11.66 -10.04
CA LEU A 325 -5.16 -11.42 -10.18
C LEU A 325 -4.53 -12.59 -10.94
N MET A 326 -3.64 -12.27 -11.87
CA MET A 326 -2.98 -13.22 -12.76
C MET A 326 -1.51 -12.83 -12.94
N THR A 327 -0.64 -13.82 -13.15
CA THR A 327 0.74 -13.55 -13.55
C THR A 327 0.77 -13.11 -15.02
N PRO A 328 1.70 -12.21 -15.43
CA PRO A 328 1.79 -11.76 -16.82
C PRO A 328 1.97 -12.91 -17.82
N THR A 329 2.65 -13.97 -17.40
CA THR A 329 2.98 -15.10 -18.28
C THR A 329 1.76 -15.85 -18.80
N VAL A 330 0.63 -15.84 -18.08
CA VAL A 330 -0.62 -16.47 -18.55
C VAL A 330 -1.12 -15.78 -19.82
N GLY A 331 -0.81 -14.49 -20.00
CA GLY A 331 -1.19 -13.70 -21.17
C GLY A 331 -0.51 -14.11 -22.48
N ASN A 332 0.65 -14.76 -22.44
CA ASN A 332 1.44 -15.03 -23.66
C ASN A 332 1.98 -16.46 -23.79
N ARG A 333 1.90 -17.30 -22.75
CA ARG A 333 2.37 -18.69 -22.85
C ARG A 333 1.65 -19.47 -23.94
N ARG A 334 2.39 -20.19 -24.78
CA ARG A 334 1.86 -20.96 -25.91
C ARG A 334 0.87 -22.05 -25.49
N SER A 335 1.09 -22.69 -24.35
CA SER A 335 0.22 -23.77 -23.83
C SER A 335 -1.20 -23.29 -23.50
N GLY A 336 -1.35 -22.07 -22.98
CA GLY A 336 -2.64 -21.43 -22.70
C GLY A 336 -3.37 -20.81 -23.90
N ARG A 337 -2.71 -20.75 -25.08
CA ARG A 337 -3.21 -20.03 -26.27
C ARG A 337 -4.64 -20.41 -26.65
N ARG A 338 -4.96 -21.70 -26.65
CA ARG A 338 -6.29 -22.18 -27.05
C ARG A 338 -7.38 -21.64 -26.14
N ILE A 339 -7.13 -21.61 -24.83
CA ILE A 339 -8.09 -21.09 -23.83
C ILE A 339 -8.25 -19.59 -24.00
N ARG A 340 -7.15 -18.83 -24.13
CA ARG A 340 -7.21 -17.39 -24.40
C ARG A 340 -8.04 -17.08 -25.65
N ALA A 341 -7.81 -17.80 -26.74
CA ALA A 341 -8.57 -17.64 -27.98
C ALA A 341 -10.07 -17.88 -27.77
N GLN A 342 -10.44 -18.90 -26.98
CA GLN A 342 -11.85 -19.20 -26.67
C GLN A 342 -12.47 -18.14 -25.75
N LEU A 343 -11.73 -17.65 -24.75
CA LEU A 343 -12.18 -16.57 -23.87
C LEU A 343 -12.51 -15.31 -24.68
N LEU A 344 -11.68 -14.96 -25.67
CA LEU A 344 -11.93 -13.84 -26.57
C LEU A 344 -13.12 -14.11 -27.50
N ARG A 345 -13.14 -15.26 -28.21
CA ARG A 345 -14.21 -15.59 -29.18
C ARG A 345 -15.60 -15.65 -28.56
N ARG A 346 -15.70 -16.10 -27.31
CA ARG A 346 -16.97 -16.13 -26.56
C ARG A 346 -17.26 -14.82 -25.83
N GLY A 347 -16.35 -13.84 -25.86
CA GLY A 347 -16.54 -12.55 -25.21
C GLY A 347 -16.44 -12.59 -23.69
N ALA A 348 -15.85 -13.65 -23.14
CA ALA A 348 -15.74 -13.87 -21.71
C ALA A 348 -14.67 -12.97 -21.08
N LEU A 349 -13.55 -12.72 -21.77
CA LEU A 349 -12.54 -11.76 -21.30
C LEU A 349 -12.88 -10.36 -21.81
N ARG A 350 -12.88 -9.36 -20.91
CA ARG A 350 -13.31 -7.99 -21.20
C ARG A 350 -12.22 -6.93 -21.00
N ALA A 351 -11.31 -7.15 -20.05
CA ALA A 351 -10.13 -6.30 -19.91
C ALA A 351 -8.93 -7.07 -19.35
N VAL A 352 -7.71 -6.61 -19.71
CA VAL A 352 -6.46 -6.98 -19.05
C VAL A 352 -5.75 -5.70 -18.60
N ILE A 353 -5.50 -5.59 -17.30
CA ILE A 353 -4.94 -4.40 -16.66
C ILE A 353 -3.61 -4.78 -16.01
N ALA A 354 -2.49 -4.28 -16.54
CA ALA A 354 -1.18 -4.48 -15.93
C ALA A 354 -0.99 -3.51 -14.77
N LEU A 355 -0.63 -4.05 -13.60
CA LEU A 355 -0.38 -3.30 -12.37
C LEU A 355 1.08 -2.86 -12.28
N PRO A 356 1.41 -1.82 -11.48
CA PRO A 356 2.79 -1.44 -11.23
C PRO A 356 3.55 -2.55 -10.48
N ALA A 357 4.86 -2.65 -10.73
CA ALA A 357 5.73 -3.55 -9.97
C ALA A 357 5.72 -3.18 -8.47
N GLY A 358 5.64 -4.17 -7.59
CA GLY A 358 5.59 -3.96 -6.13
C GLY A 358 4.20 -3.61 -5.57
N SER A 359 3.17 -3.46 -6.41
CA SER A 359 1.78 -3.22 -5.97
C SER A 359 1.21 -4.34 -5.10
N VAL A 360 1.71 -5.57 -5.25
CA VAL A 360 1.47 -6.70 -4.33
C VAL A 360 2.78 -7.07 -3.64
N PRO A 361 2.90 -6.87 -2.31
CA PRO A 361 4.10 -7.21 -1.56
C PRO A 361 4.50 -8.68 -1.73
N ASN A 362 5.80 -8.94 -1.70
CA ASN A 362 6.39 -10.28 -1.84
C ASN A 362 6.18 -10.98 -3.20
N MET A 363 5.64 -10.28 -4.20
CA MET A 363 5.60 -10.72 -5.59
C MET A 363 6.67 -10.00 -6.39
N ALA A 364 7.62 -10.75 -6.97
CA ALA A 364 8.72 -10.18 -7.77
C ALA A 364 8.26 -9.68 -9.15
N VAL A 365 7.09 -10.11 -9.61
CA VAL A 365 6.51 -9.74 -10.91
C VAL A 365 5.37 -8.75 -10.73
N ALA A 366 5.25 -7.79 -11.66
CA ALA A 366 4.07 -6.95 -11.80
C ALA A 366 2.89 -7.83 -12.22
N LEU A 367 1.85 -7.95 -11.38
CA LEU A 367 0.68 -8.78 -11.68
C LEU A 367 -0.27 -8.06 -12.65
N THR A 368 -1.19 -8.81 -13.23
CA THR A 368 -2.28 -8.26 -14.06
C THR A 368 -3.63 -8.57 -13.41
N LEU A 369 -4.61 -7.69 -13.58
CA LEU A 369 -6.02 -7.99 -13.31
C LEU A 369 -6.69 -8.39 -14.62
N TRP A 370 -7.34 -9.55 -14.62
CA TRP A 370 -8.22 -9.97 -15.70
C TRP A 370 -9.66 -9.71 -15.29
N VAL A 371 -10.36 -8.91 -16.09
CA VAL A 371 -11.80 -8.67 -15.92
C VAL A 371 -12.55 -9.54 -16.91
N LEU A 372 -13.31 -10.48 -16.38
CA LEU A 372 -14.12 -11.42 -17.16
C LEU A 372 -15.60 -11.18 -16.91
N ARG A 373 -16.44 -11.56 -17.88
CA ARG A 373 -17.89 -11.51 -17.76
C ARG A 373 -18.49 -12.77 -18.34
N LYS A 374 -19.43 -13.40 -17.63
CA LYS A 374 -20.15 -14.55 -18.19
C LYS A 374 -21.08 -14.06 -19.30
N PRO A 375 -20.96 -14.56 -20.55
CA PRO A 375 -21.81 -14.11 -21.65
C PRO A 375 -23.29 -14.38 -21.37
N VAL A 376 -24.17 -13.41 -21.69
CA VAL A 376 -25.65 -13.54 -21.60
C VAL A 376 -26.23 -13.89 -22.97
N ASP A 377 -25.65 -13.31 -24.03
CA ASP A 377 -26.14 -13.38 -25.40
C ASP A 377 -25.06 -14.00 -26.30
N SER A 378 -25.45 -14.46 -27.49
CA SER A 378 -24.51 -14.96 -28.51
C SER A 378 -23.71 -13.85 -29.21
N ARG A 379 -23.88 -12.57 -28.84
CA ARG A 379 -23.18 -11.45 -29.47
C ARG A 379 -21.82 -11.23 -28.79
N THR A 380 -20.77 -11.72 -29.43
CA THR A 380 -19.39 -11.49 -28.99
C THR A 380 -19.05 -9.98 -29.04
N PRO A 381 -18.50 -9.38 -27.97
CA PRO A 381 -17.94 -8.04 -28.01
C PRO A 381 -16.85 -7.92 -29.09
N GLY A 382 -16.82 -6.81 -29.83
CA GLY A 382 -15.82 -6.62 -30.89
C GLY A 382 -14.42 -6.26 -30.42
N HIS A 383 -14.27 -5.87 -29.14
CA HIS A 383 -13.04 -5.29 -28.60
C HIS A 383 -12.75 -5.78 -27.18
N LEU A 384 -11.48 -5.72 -26.81
CA LEU A 384 -10.95 -5.94 -25.47
C LEU A 384 -10.26 -4.66 -24.98
N LEU A 385 -10.44 -4.30 -23.70
CA LEU A 385 -9.68 -3.20 -23.11
C LEU A 385 -8.31 -3.69 -22.62
N MET A 386 -7.24 -3.07 -23.10
CA MET A 386 -5.89 -3.22 -22.57
C MET A 386 -5.52 -1.97 -21.78
N VAL A 387 -4.99 -2.15 -20.57
CA VAL A 387 -4.48 -1.05 -19.73
C VAL A 387 -3.12 -1.41 -19.17
N ASP A 388 -2.18 -0.49 -19.20
CA ASP A 388 -0.91 -0.55 -18.47
C ASP A 388 -0.80 0.65 -17.53
N THR A 389 -0.67 0.36 -16.24
CA THR A 389 -0.59 1.38 -15.19
C THR A 389 0.83 1.52 -14.63
N ALA A 390 1.84 0.87 -15.22
CA ALA A 390 3.21 0.90 -14.74
C ALA A 390 3.81 2.32 -14.69
N SER A 391 3.37 3.22 -15.58
CA SER A 391 3.75 4.65 -15.60
C SER A 391 3.03 5.50 -14.54
N HIS A 392 2.05 4.94 -13.85
CA HIS A 392 1.16 5.59 -12.88
C HIS A 392 1.16 4.85 -11.53
N PRO A 393 2.32 4.57 -10.90
CA PRO A 393 2.38 3.70 -9.72
C PRO A 393 1.65 4.24 -8.48
N GLU A 394 1.43 5.56 -8.42
CA GLU A 394 0.80 6.24 -7.28
C GLU A 394 -0.72 6.41 -7.43
N ASP A 395 -1.24 6.26 -8.66
CA ASP A 395 -2.66 6.44 -8.98
C ASP A 395 -3.21 5.38 -9.94
N PHE A 396 -2.55 4.22 -10.00
CA PHE A 396 -2.87 3.13 -10.93
C PHE A 396 -4.34 2.70 -10.83
N ALA A 397 -4.90 2.65 -9.62
CA ALA A 397 -6.29 2.27 -9.42
C ALA A 397 -7.26 3.25 -10.09
N ARG A 398 -6.98 4.56 -9.99
CA ARG A 398 -7.78 5.61 -10.63
C ARG A 398 -7.69 5.52 -12.15
N VAL A 399 -6.50 5.33 -12.70
CA VAL A 399 -6.26 5.21 -14.14
C VAL A 399 -6.98 3.99 -14.71
N ALA A 400 -6.81 2.82 -14.07
CA ALA A 400 -7.49 1.58 -14.45
C ALA A 400 -9.02 1.72 -14.41
N LEU A 401 -9.56 2.30 -13.34
CA LEU A 401 -11.00 2.47 -13.18
C LEU A 401 -11.60 3.47 -14.18
N ARG A 402 -10.89 4.57 -14.49
CA ARG A 402 -11.29 5.53 -15.54
C ARG A 402 -11.43 4.83 -16.88
N ALA A 403 -10.38 4.11 -17.30
CA ALA A 403 -10.38 3.39 -18.57
C ALA A 403 -11.49 2.32 -18.63
N TRP A 404 -11.70 1.59 -17.54
CA TRP A 404 -12.75 0.59 -17.46
C TRP A 404 -14.16 1.18 -17.59
N ARG A 405 -14.44 2.30 -16.91
CA ARG A 405 -15.74 2.99 -16.98
C ARG A 405 -16.04 3.50 -18.39
N ALA A 406 -15.09 4.22 -18.99
CA ALA A 406 -15.23 4.72 -20.36
C ALA A 406 -15.46 3.58 -21.38
N PHE A 407 -14.70 2.48 -21.26
CA PHE A 407 -14.91 1.30 -22.10
C PHE A 407 -16.30 0.66 -21.92
N ARG A 408 -16.82 0.61 -20.68
CA ARG A 408 -18.18 0.09 -20.41
C ARG A 408 -19.28 0.98 -20.98
N GLU A 409 -19.03 2.28 -21.09
CA GLU A 409 -19.92 3.26 -21.70
C GLU A 409 -19.86 3.24 -23.24
N GLY A 410 -18.94 2.45 -23.81
CA GLY A 410 -18.80 2.24 -25.25
C GLY A 410 -17.80 3.19 -25.92
N GLU A 411 -17.00 3.92 -25.13
CA GLU A 411 -15.95 4.77 -25.67
C GLU A 411 -14.80 3.93 -26.23
N SER A 412 -14.30 4.35 -27.39
CA SER A 412 -13.07 3.80 -27.98
C SER A 412 -11.87 4.54 -27.41
N LEU A 413 -11.03 3.84 -26.66
CA LEU A 413 -9.86 4.41 -25.99
C LEU A 413 -8.58 4.16 -26.78
N ASP A 414 -7.72 5.17 -26.86
CA ASP A 414 -6.35 5.07 -27.37
C ASP A 414 -5.48 6.15 -26.70
N GLU A 415 -5.01 5.87 -25.49
CA GLU A 415 -4.12 6.72 -24.73
C GLU A 415 -2.73 6.09 -24.69
N ALA A 416 -1.78 6.75 -25.35
CA ALA A 416 -0.45 6.21 -25.59
C ALA A 416 0.25 5.77 -24.29
N GLY A 417 0.70 4.52 -24.25
CA GLY A 417 1.37 3.90 -23.11
C GLY A 417 0.50 3.72 -21.86
N VAL A 418 -0.82 3.94 -21.95
CA VAL A 418 -1.75 3.83 -20.81
C VAL A 418 -2.89 2.87 -21.10
N CYS A 419 -3.71 3.11 -22.13
CA CYS A 419 -4.83 2.22 -22.43
C CYS A 419 -5.21 2.22 -23.91
N ARG A 420 -5.75 1.10 -24.38
CA ARG A 420 -6.26 0.97 -25.74
C ARG A 420 -7.43 0.00 -25.80
N THR A 421 -8.42 0.33 -26.61
CA THR A 421 -9.50 -0.58 -27.01
C THR A 421 -9.04 -1.35 -28.25
N VAL A 422 -8.69 -2.63 -28.08
CA VAL A 422 -8.08 -3.45 -29.13
C VAL A 422 -9.15 -4.32 -29.81
N PRO A 423 -9.28 -4.27 -31.15
CA PRO A 423 -10.16 -5.17 -31.89
C PRO A 423 -9.79 -6.63 -31.66
N LEU A 424 -10.79 -7.51 -31.48
CA LEU A 424 -10.52 -8.93 -31.25
C LEU A 424 -9.78 -9.61 -32.42
N VAL A 425 -9.96 -9.11 -33.65
CA VAL A 425 -9.26 -9.63 -34.83
C VAL A 425 -7.74 -9.46 -34.72
N ASP A 426 -7.27 -8.39 -34.06
CA ASP A 426 -5.85 -8.12 -33.86
C ASP A 426 -5.26 -8.97 -32.72
N LEU A 427 -6.12 -9.48 -31.83
CA LEU A 427 -5.74 -10.36 -30.72
C LEU A 427 -5.80 -11.84 -31.08
N LEU A 428 -6.57 -12.21 -32.10
CA LEU A 428 -6.76 -13.59 -32.54
C LEU A 428 -5.71 -14.00 -33.60
N ASP A 429 -4.45 -13.64 -33.35
CA ASP A 429 -3.28 -14.07 -34.13
C ASP A 429 -2.78 -15.47 -33.73
N ASP A 430 -1.62 -15.89 -34.25
CA ASP A 430 -1.04 -17.21 -33.98
C ASP A 430 -0.53 -17.40 -32.53
N GLU A 431 -0.34 -16.31 -31.78
CA GLU A 431 0.19 -16.31 -30.41
C GLU A 431 -0.91 -16.04 -29.36
N VAL A 432 -1.94 -15.28 -29.74
CA VAL A 432 -3.03 -14.79 -28.89
C VAL A 432 -2.47 -14.17 -27.63
N ASP A 433 -1.59 -13.20 -27.81
CA ASP A 433 -0.91 -12.50 -26.73
C ASP A 433 -1.87 -11.49 -26.08
N LEU A 434 -1.92 -11.47 -24.75
CA LEU A 434 -2.75 -10.56 -23.97
C LEU A 434 -1.93 -9.60 -23.12
N THR A 435 -0.65 -9.43 -23.44
CA THR A 435 0.25 -8.48 -22.76
C THR A 435 -0.14 -7.04 -23.16
N PRO A 436 -0.65 -6.18 -22.25
CA PRO A 436 -1.13 -4.86 -22.64
C PRO A 436 -0.10 -4.03 -23.41
N GLY A 437 1.15 -3.97 -22.93
CA GLY A 437 2.22 -3.19 -23.55
C GLY A 437 2.55 -3.53 -25.00
N ARG A 438 2.14 -4.70 -25.52
CA ARG A 438 2.28 -5.06 -26.96
C ARG A 438 1.31 -4.30 -27.84
N TYR A 439 0.16 -3.89 -27.30
CA TYR A 439 -0.94 -3.30 -28.05
C TYR A 439 -1.13 -1.81 -27.79
N LEU A 440 -0.57 -1.30 -26.69
CA LEU A 440 -0.62 0.13 -26.39
C LEU A 440 0.19 0.91 -27.43
N SER A 441 -0.44 1.94 -27.98
CA SER A 441 0.23 2.89 -28.87
C SER A 441 1.36 3.55 -28.09
N THR A 442 2.54 3.71 -28.70
CA THR A 442 3.61 4.47 -28.03
C THR A 442 3.47 5.95 -28.32
N ALA A 443 4.11 6.79 -27.50
CA ALA A 443 4.16 8.24 -27.76
C ALA A 443 4.67 8.54 -29.19
N GLY A 444 5.54 7.68 -29.74
CA GLY A 444 6.05 7.75 -31.11
C GLY A 444 5.08 7.31 -32.22
N GLU A 445 3.98 6.60 -31.94
CA GLU A 445 2.92 6.37 -32.95
C GLU A 445 2.05 7.63 -33.16
N ALA A 446 1.98 8.50 -32.15
CA ALA A 446 1.36 9.81 -32.24
C ALA A 446 2.38 10.92 -32.55
N LEU A 447 3.43 10.59 -33.32
CA LEU A 447 4.39 11.57 -33.82
C LEU A 447 3.73 12.46 -34.86
N SER A 448 3.76 13.76 -34.61
CA SER A 448 3.49 14.77 -35.61
C SER A 448 4.67 15.76 -35.61
N PRO A 449 5.05 16.32 -36.76
CA PRO A 449 6.05 17.39 -36.83
C PRO A 449 5.75 18.53 -35.85
N GLU A 450 4.47 18.83 -35.62
CA GLU A 450 4.00 19.86 -34.70
C GLU A 450 4.29 19.50 -33.23
N ARG A 451 4.20 18.23 -32.83
CA ARG A 451 4.55 17.80 -31.45
C ARG A 451 6.04 17.87 -31.19
N VAL A 452 6.86 17.47 -32.17
CA VAL A 452 8.33 17.60 -32.09
C VAL A 452 8.72 19.07 -32.04
N THR A 453 8.14 19.89 -32.91
CA THR A 453 8.36 21.34 -32.95
C THR A 453 7.91 22.00 -31.66
N GLY A 454 6.71 21.70 -31.16
CA GLY A 454 6.20 22.24 -29.90
C GLY A 454 7.02 21.84 -28.67
N ALA A 455 7.49 20.59 -28.60
CA ALA A 455 8.39 20.14 -27.53
C ALA A 455 9.76 20.84 -27.61
N ARG A 456 10.32 21.00 -28.82
CA ARG A 456 11.55 21.77 -29.07
C ARG A 456 11.40 23.24 -28.69
N ASP A 457 10.31 23.88 -29.07
CA ASP A 457 10.02 25.29 -28.76
C ASP A 457 9.81 25.48 -27.26
N ARG A 458 9.11 24.55 -26.59
CA ARG A 458 8.95 24.57 -25.13
C ARG A 458 10.30 24.41 -24.42
N LEU A 459 11.15 23.49 -24.88
CA LEU A 459 12.50 23.32 -24.35
C LEU A 459 13.33 24.59 -24.53
N ALA A 460 13.33 25.18 -25.72
CA ALA A 460 14.01 26.43 -26.01
C ALA A 460 13.50 27.58 -25.12
N GLY A 461 12.18 27.69 -24.93
CA GLY A 461 11.55 28.67 -24.05
C GLY A 461 11.96 28.49 -22.58
N LEU A 462 12.01 27.26 -22.08
CA LEU A 462 12.45 26.95 -20.71
C LEU A 462 13.93 27.30 -20.50
N LEU A 463 14.80 26.96 -21.46
CA LEU A 463 16.22 27.30 -21.40
C LEU A 463 16.45 28.82 -21.47
N HIS A 464 15.69 29.52 -22.32
CA HIS A 464 15.72 30.99 -22.39
C HIS A 464 15.25 31.63 -21.09
N ALA A 465 14.15 31.14 -20.51
CA ALA A 465 13.64 31.61 -19.22
C ALA A 465 14.67 31.35 -18.10
N ALA A 466 15.26 30.16 -18.04
CA ALA A 466 16.30 29.83 -17.07
C ALA A 466 17.46 30.83 -17.13
N ARG A 467 17.95 31.15 -18.34
CA ARG A 467 19.01 32.16 -18.52
C ARG A 467 18.64 33.53 -17.93
N GLY A 468 17.40 33.99 -18.11
CA GLY A 468 16.92 35.26 -17.55
C GLY A 468 16.68 35.21 -16.03
N LEU A 469 16.40 34.02 -15.48
CA LEU A 469 16.12 33.84 -14.05
C LEU A 469 17.38 33.85 -13.20
N MET A 470 18.56 33.51 -13.73
CA MET A 470 19.82 33.59 -13.00
C MET A 470 20.05 35.03 -12.46
N PRO A 471 20.15 35.24 -11.14
CA PRO A 471 20.43 36.56 -10.59
C PRO A 471 21.85 37.00 -10.97
N ALA A 472 22.01 38.27 -11.32
CA ALA A 472 23.34 38.88 -11.45
C ALA A 472 24.01 38.94 -10.08
N ILE A 473 25.31 38.63 -10.02
CA ILE A 473 26.10 38.72 -8.81
C ILE A 473 26.94 39.99 -8.90
N GLU A 474 26.71 40.95 -8.00
CA GLU A 474 27.43 42.21 -7.91
C GLU A 474 28.03 42.37 -6.51
N GLY A 475 29.30 42.79 -6.42
CA GLY A 475 30.00 43.10 -5.17
C GLY A 475 30.92 42.00 -4.63
N GLU A 476 31.77 42.37 -3.67
CA GLU A 476 32.65 41.45 -2.94
C GLU A 476 31.90 40.77 -1.79
N GLY A 477 32.27 39.51 -1.48
CA GLY A 477 31.69 38.75 -0.39
C GLY A 477 31.97 39.41 0.97
N ARG A 478 30.92 39.62 1.77
CA ARG A 478 31.02 40.08 3.17
C ARG A 478 30.54 38.98 4.10
N ASP A 479 31.12 38.90 5.30
CA ASP A 479 30.62 38.01 6.35
C ASP A 479 29.27 38.53 6.89
N LEU A 480 28.30 37.64 7.05
CA LEU A 480 26.95 37.99 7.49
C LEU A 480 26.71 37.40 8.88
N PRO A 481 26.61 38.22 9.94
CA PRO A 481 26.32 37.74 11.29
C PRO A 481 24.99 36.98 11.33
N ALA A 482 25.07 35.66 11.54
CA ALA A 482 23.92 34.76 11.53
C ALA A 482 23.56 34.25 12.92
N VAL A 483 22.26 34.21 13.19
CA VAL A 483 21.68 33.67 14.43
C VAL A 483 20.93 32.37 14.15
N PRO A 484 20.82 31.44 15.11
CA PRO A 484 20.02 30.24 14.91
C PRO A 484 18.53 30.59 14.78
N VAL A 485 17.76 29.81 14.03
CA VAL A 485 16.30 29.97 13.90
C VAL A 485 15.60 29.97 15.27
N SER A 486 16.10 29.21 16.24
CA SER A 486 15.60 29.27 17.63
C SER A 486 15.62 30.69 18.22
N GLU A 487 16.60 31.52 17.87
CA GLU A 487 16.66 32.93 18.26
C GLU A 487 15.62 33.78 17.53
N LEU A 488 15.37 33.52 16.24
CA LEU A 488 14.31 34.19 15.48
C LEU A 488 12.92 33.91 16.07
N VAL A 489 12.68 32.66 16.51
CA VAL A 489 11.47 32.28 17.24
C VAL A 489 11.37 33.03 18.57
N ARG A 490 12.45 33.09 19.37
CA ARG A 490 12.47 33.85 20.64
C ARG A 490 12.16 35.34 20.45
N ARG A 491 12.61 35.93 19.34
CA ARG A 491 12.33 37.33 18.99
C ARG A 491 10.94 37.56 18.39
N GLY A 492 10.14 36.50 18.21
CA GLY A 492 8.82 36.56 17.60
C GLY A 492 8.84 36.94 16.12
N MET A 493 9.93 36.65 15.40
CA MET A 493 10.05 36.92 13.96
C MET A 493 9.41 35.80 13.11
N LEU A 494 9.24 34.61 13.69
CA LEU A 494 8.54 33.48 13.07
C LEU A 494 7.99 32.54 14.15
N THR A 495 7.02 31.72 13.77
CA THR A 495 6.52 30.60 14.58
C THR A 495 6.84 29.27 13.90
N LEU A 496 7.00 28.20 14.69
CA LEU A 496 7.38 26.87 14.20
C LEU A 496 6.28 25.86 14.54
N HIS A 497 5.81 25.17 13.52
CA HIS A 497 4.72 24.21 13.59
C HIS A 497 5.18 22.84 13.09
N GLN A 498 4.80 21.78 13.81
CA GLN A 498 5.05 20.39 13.42
C GLN A 498 3.79 19.58 13.69
N GLN A 499 3.37 18.80 12.69
CA GLN A 499 2.20 17.93 12.85
C GLN A 499 2.61 16.70 13.65
N ALA A 500 1.93 16.46 14.77
CA ALA A 500 2.12 15.26 15.57
C ALA A 500 1.37 14.06 14.95
N ALA A 501 1.88 12.85 15.19
CA ALA A 501 1.16 11.63 14.84
C ALA A 501 -0.11 11.49 15.71
N ALA A 502 -1.23 11.10 15.10
CA ALA A 502 -2.52 10.92 15.79
C ALA A 502 -2.46 9.79 16.82
N LYS A 503 -3.20 9.94 17.93
CA LYS A 503 -3.40 8.89 18.93
C LYS A 503 -4.82 8.30 18.80
N PRO A 504 -5.04 7.04 19.24
CA PRO A 504 -6.39 6.47 19.23
C PRO A 504 -7.34 7.28 20.14
N GLY A 505 -8.46 7.77 19.59
CA GLY A 505 -9.52 8.48 20.33
C GLY A 505 -9.62 9.99 20.11
N ASP A 506 -8.78 10.59 19.28
CA ASP A 506 -8.81 12.03 18.98
C ASP A 506 -9.95 12.39 17.98
N THR A 507 -10.53 13.60 18.09
CA THR A 507 -11.54 14.16 17.17
C THR A 507 -10.91 15.16 16.20
N SER A 508 -11.28 15.15 14.91
CA SER A 508 -10.70 16.04 13.87
C SER A 508 -11.61 17.20 13.51
N GLU A 509 -11.00 18.35 13.24
CA GLU A 509 -11.65 19.57 12.73
C GLU A 509 -11.59 19.69 11.19
N VAL A 510 -10.84 18.81 10.51
CA VAL A 510 -10.64 18.88 9.05
C VAL A 510 -11.45 17.78 8.36
N PRO A 511 -12.16 18.07 7.24
CA PRO A 511 -12.92 17.06 6.52
C PRO A 511 -12.04 15.88 6.07
N PRO A 512 -12.52 14.62 6.21
CA PRO A 512 -11.88 13.46 5.61
C PRO A 512 -11.63 13.68 4.10
N GLY A 513 -10.48 13.23 3.60
CA GLY A 513 -10.08 13.42 2.20
C GLY A 513 -9.47 14.79 1.88
N SER A 514 -9.28 15.67 2.87
CA SER A 514 -8.52 16.90 2.69
C SER A 514 -7.08 16.63 2.25
N ARG A 515 -6.55 17.48 1.37
CA ARG A 515 -5.20 17.34 0.80
C ARG A 515 -4.13 17.58 1.89
N VAL A 516 -3.11 16.73 1.92
CA VAL A 516 -1.98 16.78 2.85
C VAL A 516 -0.70 17.07 2.07
N LEU A 517 0.03 18.10 2.48
CA LEU A 517 1.35 18.44 1.95
C LEU A 517 2.41 17.52 2.56
N THR A 518 2.91 16.59 1.76
CA THR A 518 3.87 15.57 2.20
C THR A 518 5.32 16.04 2.05
N ALA A 519 6.25 15.32 2.69
CA ALA A 519 7.68 15.58 2.50
C ALA A 519 8.13 15.40 1.04
N LYS A 520 7.52 14.45 0.31
CA LYS A 520 7.75 14.22 -1.12
C LYS A 520 7.37 15.46 -1.92
N ASP A 521 6.18 16.01 -1.68
CA ASP A 521 5.65 17.21 -2.39
C ASP A 521 6.55 18.43 -2.20
N VAL A 522 7.13 18.59 -1.01
CA VAL A 522 8.07 19.68 -0.72
C VAL A 522 9.39 19.49 -1.47
N VAL A 523 9.90 18.25 -1.56
CA VAL A 523 11.14 17.93 -2.28
C VAL A 523 10.97 18.04 -3.80
N THR A 524 9.84 17.59 -4.34
CA THR A 524 9.53 17.59 -5.78
C THR A 524 8.93 18.91 -6.27
N ASP A 525 8.68 19.86 -5.36
CA ASP A 525 8.03 21.15 -5.65
C ASP A 525 6.64 20.98 -6.30
N GLN A 526 5.88 19.98 -5.85
CA GLN A 526 4.54 19.64 -6.33
C GLN A 526 3.44 20.07 -5.36
N ASP A 527 2.21 20.22 -5.83
CA ASP A 527 1.07 20.46 -4.93
C ASP A 527 0.84 19.28 -3.99
N ALA A 528 0.13 19.53 -2.87
CA ALA A 528 -0.20 18.53 -1.87
C ALA A 528 -0.84 17.27 -2.49
N SER A 529 -0.16 16.13 -2.42
CA SER A 529 -0.59 14.87 -3.03
C SER A 529 -1.19 13.88 -2.03
N GLY A 530 -0.86 14.03 -0.75
CA GLY A 530 -1.41 13.20 0.31
C GLY A 530 -2.88 13.47 0.57
N THR A 531 -3.54 12.55 1.24
CA THR A 531 -4.92 12.71 1.71
C THR A 531 -5.00 12.36 3.18
N THR A 532 -5.86 13.07 3.91
CA THR A 532 -6.13 12.74 5.31
C THR A 532 -6.83 11.38 5.38
N PRO A 533 -6.37 10.45 6.24
CA PRO A 533 -7.09 9.21 6.50
C PRO A 533 -8.48 9.51 7.07
N GLU A 534 -9.43 8.58 6.95
CA GLU A 534 -10.77 8.73 7.56
C GLU A 534 -10.73 8.85 9.10
N THR A 535 -9.64 8.41 9.73
CA THR A 535 -9.40 8.57 11.16
C THR A 535 -8.80 9.93 11.49
N ALA A 536 -9.41 10.56 12.48
CA ALA A 536 -9.19 11.93 12.89
C ALA A 536 -7.74 12.31 13.26
N VAL A 537 -7.27 13.44 12.71
CA VAL A 537 -6.03 14.12 13.12
C VAL A 537 -6.40 15.33 13.99
N GLN A 538 -5.84 15.41 15.21
CA GLN A 538 -6.01 16.57 16.10
C GLN A 538 -5.08 17.73 15.66
N HIS A 539 -5.56 18.98 15.78
CA HIS A 539 -4.81 20.22 15.47
C HIS A 539 -4.12 20.19 14.11
N SER A 540 -4.91 20.11 13.05
CA SER A 540 -4.39 20.12 11.68
C SER A 540 -3.83 21.50 11.36
N ILE A 541 -2.52 21.57 11.12
CA ILE A 541 -1.86 22.81 10.72
C ILE A 541 -2.15 23.01 9.23
N VAL A 542 -3.03 23.94 8.90
CA VAL A 542 -3.30 24.32 7.51
C VAL A 542 -2.20 25.27 7.03
N VAL A 543 -1.56 24.93 5.92
CA VAL A 543 -0.54 25.76 5.28
C VAL A 543 -1.17 27.01 4.69
N GLN A 544 -0.47 28.13 4.83
CA GLN A 544 -0.87 29.44 4.34
C GLN A 544 0.15 29.92 3.32
N GLU A 545 -0.28 30.83 2.44
CA GLU A 545 0.64 31.52 1.54
C GLU A 545 1.72 32.26 2.36
N GLY A 546 2.98 32.12 1.95
CA GLY A 546 4.14 32.69 2.65
C GLY A 546 4.72 31.81 3.77
N ASP A 547 4.09 30.68 4.12
CA ASP A 547 4.70 29.68 4.99
C ASP A 547 5.95 29.08 4.34
N VAL A 548 6.99 28.79 5.13
CA VAL A 548 8.20 28.09 4.68
C VAL A 548 8.19 26.67 5.22
N VAL A 549 8.14 25.69 4.32
CA VAL A 549 8.06 24.27 4.67
C VAL A 549 9.38 23.55 4.38
N VAL A 550 9.80 22.70 5.33
CA VAL A 550 11.09 21.99 5.31
C VAL A 550 10.88 20.52 5.68
N PRO A 551 11.27 19.55 4.83
CA PRO A 551 11.18 18.14 5.18
C PRO A 551 12.20 17.77 6.28
N GLN A 552 11.83 16.84 7.15
CA GLN A 552 12.69 16.45 8.28
C GLN A 552 13.85 15.54 7.89
N ILE A 553 13.71 14.79 6.79
CA ILE A 553 14.73 13.87 6.27
C ILE A 553 14.86 14.13 4.78
N VAL A 554 16.06 14.50 4.33
CA VAL A 554 16.33 14.85 2.92
C VAL A 554 17.69 14.34 2.46
N GLN A 555 17.84 14.08 1.15
CA GLN A 555 19.15 13.83 0.54
C GLN A 555 19.87 15.15 0.17
N THR A 556 19.10 16.19 -0.13
CA THR A 556 19.59 17.54 -0.45
C THR A 556 18.73 18.55 0.31
N LEU A 557 19.33 19.64 0.81
CA LEU A 557 18.58 20.63 1.56
C LEU A 557 17.52 21.30 0.68
N VAL A 558 16.28 21.27 1.15
CA VAL A 558 15.12 21.87 0.49
C VAL A 558 14.27 22.60 1.52
N ALA A 559 13.90 23.82 1.20
CA ALA A 559 12.95 24.66 1.90
C ALA A 559 12.11 25.36 0.82
N ARG A 560 10.79 25.26 0.94
CA ARG A 560 9.86 25.79 -0.06
C ARG A 560 8.98 26.85 0.58
N VAL A 561 8.82 27.98 -0.12
CA VAL A 561 7.81 28.99 0.24
C VAL A 561 6.50 28.59 -0.40
N VAL A 562 5.45 28.48 0.41
CA VAL A 562 4.11 28.07 -0.01
C VAL A 562 3.45 29.21 -0.80
N SER A 563 3.03 28.93 -2.04
CA SER A 563 2.37 29.88 -2.95
C SER A 563 0.85 29.77 -2.98
N GLY A 564 0.26 28.81 -2.25
CA GLY A 564 -1.19 28.61 -2.14
C GLY A 564 -1.56 27.93 -0.83
N GLY A 565 -2.62 28.39 -0.17
CA GLY A 565 -3.07 27.85 1.13
C GLY A 565 -4.04 26.68 1.03
N GLY A 566 -4.40 26.11 2.18
CA GLY A 566 -5.54 25.19 2.31
C GLY A 566 -5.22 23.70 2.39
N ALA A 567 -3.95 23.30 2.19
CA ALA A 567 -3.50 21.94 2.46
C ALA A 567 -3.13 21.74 3.94
N VAL A 568 -3.31 20.53 4.46
CA VAL A 568 -2.87 20.15 5.81
C VAL A 568 -1.38 19.80 5.79
N LEU A 569 -0.62 20.22 6.80
CA LEU A 569 0.79 19.89 6.94
C LEU A 569 1.01 18.39 7.25
N GLY A 570 1.87 17.72 6.48
CA GLY A 570 2.25 16.34 6.75
C GLY A 570 3.16 16.16 7.97
N THR A 571 3.14 14.97 8.58
CA THR A 571 3.86 14.61 9.82
C THR A 571 5.39 14.66 9.72
N HIS A 572 5.95 14.62 8.51
CA HIS A 572 7.39 14.66 8.26
C HIS A 572 7.87 15.99 7.68
N VAL A 573 7.05 17.04 7.78
CA VAL A 573 7.35 18.39 7.32
C VAL A 573 7.29 19.35 8.52
N THR A 574 8.27 20.23 8.62
CA THR A 574 8.25 21.34 9.58
C THR A 574 7.83 22.61 8.85
N LEU A 575 6.86 23.34 9.42
CA LEU A 575 6.39 24.61 8.90
C LEU A 575 6.95 25.75 9.74
N LEU A 576 7.57 26.72 9.09
CA LEU A 576 8.01 27.99 9.66
C LEU A 576 7.11 29.08 9.11
N ARG A 577 6.36 29.77 9.98
CA ARG A 577 5.47 30.86 9.62
C ARG A 577 6.12 32.19 9.98
N PRO A 578 6.80 32.87 9.03
CA PRO A 578 7.44 34.15 9.28
C PRO A 578 6.40 35.27 9.45
N ASP A 579 6.74 36.27 10.26
CA ASP A 579 6.02 37.56 10.26
C ASP A 579 6.53 38.39 9.06
N PRO A 580 5.72 38.64 8.02
CA PRO A 580 6.16 39.33 6.81
C PRO A 580 6.56 40.80 7.05
N ALA A 581 6.19 41.39 8.19
CA ALA A 581 6.65 42.71 8.59
C ALA A 581 8.08 42.72 9.13
N ARG A 582 8.67 41.54 9.40
CA ARG A 582 9.96 41.40 10.10
C ARG A 582 10.93 40.43 9.43
N LEU A 583 10.41 39.42 8.71
CA LEU A 583 11.20 38.35 8.09
C LEU A 583 10.63 38.02 6.71
N ASP A 584 11.46 38.16 5.67
CA ASP A 584 11.08 37.77 4.31
C ASP A 584 11.08 36.23 4.15
N PRO A 585 10.00 35.59 3.65
CA PRO A 585 9.92 34.13 3.52
C PRO A 585 10.96 33.53 2.55
N HIS A 586 11.24 34.21 1.44
CA HIS A 586 12.19 33.71 0.43
C HIS A 586 13.64 33.89 0.89
N PHE A 587 13.93 34.96 1.64
CA PHE A 587 15.18 35.13 2.37
C PHE A 587 15.40 33.96 3.34
N LEU A 588 14.41 33.66 4.18
CA LEU A 588 14.48 32.54 5.12
C LEU A 588 14.71 31.20 4.39
N ALA A 589 13.91 30.88 3.39
CA ALA A 589 14.04 29.63 2.62
C ALA A 589 15.41 29.50 1.94
N GLY A 590 15.93 30.57 1.33
CA GLY A 590 17.23 30.57 0.68
C GLY A 590 18.39 30.24 1.61
N PHE A 591 18.41 30.84 2.81
CA PHE A 591 19.45 30.54 3.81
C PHE A 591 19.30 29.14 4.42
N LEU A 592 18.07 28.65 4.63
CA LEU A 592 17.85 27.28 5.13
C LEU A 592 18.41 26.21 4.17
N CYS A 593 18.35 26.46 2.86
CA CYS A 593 18.89 25.59 1.82
C CYS A 593 20.40 25.72 1.59
N ALA A 594 21.05 26.74 2.15
CA ALA A 594 22.46 26.99 1.91
C ALA A 594 23.33 25.84 2.46
N SER A 595 24.33 25.42 1.68
CA SER A 595 25.26 24.35 2.08
C SER A 595 26.01 24.66 3.38
N ALA A 596 26.16 25.93 3.75
CA ALA A 596 26.70 26.36 5.03
C ALA A 596 25.93 25.78 6.24
N ASN A 597 24.61 25.56 6.11
CA ASN A 597 23.78 24.97 7.15
C ASN A 597 23.89 23.44 7.25
N LEU A 598 24.60 22.76 6.33
CA LEU A 598 24.81 21.31 6.41
C LEU A 598 25.52 20.89 7.70
N ARG A 599 26.43 21.73 8.23
CA ARG A 599 27.18 21.46 9.47
C ARG A 599 26.31 21.44 10.72
N GLU A 600 25.12 22.04 10.65
CA GLU A 600 24.16 22.12 11.76
C GLU A 600 23.22 20.90 11.83
N TYR A 601 23.24 20.04 10.79
CA TYR A 601 22.37 18.88 10.65
C TYR A 601 23.10 17.56 10.89
N SER A 602 22.37 16.55 11.39
CA SER A 602 22.94 15.23 11.66
C SER A 602 22.95 14.37 10.39
N SER A 603 24.08 13.75 10.08
CA SER A 603 24.20 12.82 8.95
C SER A 603 23.70 11.42 9.31
N LEU A 604 22.99 10.80 8.37
CA LEU A 604 22.51 9.43 8.39
C LEU A 604 22.92 8.77 7.08
N SER A 605 24.09 8.14 7.03
CA SER A 605 24.72 7.51 5.84
C SER A 605 24.78 8.39 4.58
N SER A 606 23.64 8.58 3.91
CA SER A 606 23.41 9.29 2.65
C SER A 606 22.24 10.29 2.71
N GLN A 607 21.71 10.57 3.90
CA GLN A 607 20.61 11.49 4.17
C GLN A 607 20.95 12.42 5.33
N PHE A 608 20.26 13.56 5.41
CA PHE A 608 20.37 14.53 6.48
C PHE A 608 19.08 14.53 7.29
N ARG A 609 19.20 14.43 8.62
CA ARG A 609 18.12 14.77 9.54
C ARG A 609 18.18 16.26 9.84
N VAL A 610 17.18 16.99 9.36
CA VAL A 610 17.12 18.44 9.45
C VAL A 610 16.55 18.86 10.80
N ASP A 611 17.37 19.53 11.62
CA ASP A 611 16.92 20.26 12.81
C ASP A 611 16.89 21.75 12.50
N VAL A 612 15.74 22.22 11.97
CA VAL A 612 15.58 23.61 11.50
C VAL A 612 15.85 24.64 12.59
N ARG A 613 15.78 24.29 13.89
CA ARG A 613 16.01 25.22 15.00
C ARG A 613 17.48 25.64 15.13
N ARG A 614 18.40 24.80 14.63
CA ARG A 614 19.85 25.04 14.64
C ARG A 614 20.34 25.78 13.40
N ALA A 615 19.57 25.74 12.31
CA ALA A 615 19.90 26.45 11.09
C ALA A 615 20.16 27.93 11.37
N ARG A 616 21.21 28.47 10.76
CA ARG A 616 21.65 29.85 10.95
C ARG A 616 21.17 30.73 9.81
N VAL A 617 20.59 31.86 10.18
CA VAL A 617 20.03 32.85 9.25
C VAL A 617 20.56 34.24 9.63
N PRO A 618 21.08 35.04 8.67
CA PRO A 618 21.53 36.40 8.95
C PRO A 618 20.43 37.32 9.49
N LEU A 619 20.81 38.25 10.37
CA LEU A 619 19.93 39.34 10.82
C LEU A 619 20.21 40.60 9.99
N LEU A 620 19.42 40.81 8.96
CA LEU A 620 19.51 41.99 8.09
C LEU A 620 18.27 42.88 8.22
N PRO A 621 18.38 44.19 7.93
CA PRO A 621 17.22 45.05 7.71
C PRO A 621 16.26 44.46 6.68
N LEU A 622 14.95 44.69 6.83
CA LEU A 622 13.92 44.04 6.00
C LEU A 622 14.06 44.36 4.50
N ASP A 623 14.52 45.56 4.15
CA ASP A 623 14.80 45.96 2.77
C ASP A 623 15.95 45.16 2.17
N GLU A 624 17.02 44.90 2.94
CA GLU A 624 18.09 43.99 2.53
C GLU A 624 17.59 42.55 2.43
N GLN A 625 16.81 42.07 3.41
CA GLN A 625 16.22 40.73 3.34
C GLN A 625 15.39 40.54 2.05
N ARG A 626 14.56 41.51 1.68
CA ARG A 626 13.74 41.47 0.45
C ARG A 626 14.59 41.45 -0.82
N ARG A 627 15.76 42.09 -0.83
CA ARG A 627 16.71 42.00 -1.96
C ARG A 627 17.26 40.57 -2.10
N TYR A 628 17.73 39.99 -1.00
CA TYR A 628 18.18 38.59 -0.97
C TYR A 628 17.04 37.62 -1.31
N GLY A 629 15.85 37.82 -0.74
CA GLY A 629 14.67 37.01 -1.01
C GLY A 629 14.26 37.05 -2.48
N THR A 630 14.38 38.20 -3.14
CA THR A 630 14.17 38.32 -4.59
C THR A 630 15.21 37.51 -5.38
N ALA A 631 16.49 37.55 -4.98
CA ALA A 631 17.53 36.74 -5.60
C ALA A 631 17.32 35.23 -5.39
N PHE A 632 16.95 34.79 -4.19
CA PHE A 632 16.65 33.39 -3.89
C PHE A 632 15.40 32.89 -4.61
N ARG A 633 14.35 33.71 -4.72
CA ARG A 633 13.16 33.38 -5.51
C ARG A 633 13.51 33.18 -6.98
N ARG A 634 14.35 34.05 -7.54
CA ARG A 634 14.89 33.93 -8.90
C ARG A 634 15.72 32.65 -9.08
N LEU A 635 16.58 32.33 -8.10
CA LEU A 635 17.38 31.10 -8.11
C LEU A 635 16.52 29.84 -8.02
N ALA A 636 15.48 29.84 -7.19
CA ALA A 636 14.53 28.73 -7.09
C ALA A 636 13.77 28.53 -8.42
N ALA A 637 13.31 29.62 -9.04
CA ALA A 637 12.67 29.57 -10.36
C ALA A 637 13.63 29.08 -11.46
N PHE A 638 14.91 29.47 -11.41
CA PHE A 638 15.95 28.96 -12.29
C PHE A 638 16.10 27.43 -12.17
N GLN A 639 16.22 26.92 -10.95
CA GLN A 639 16.31 25.47 -10.69
C GLN A 639 15.06 24.72 -11.18
N ALA A 640 13.86 25.28 -10.97
CA ALA A 640 12.61 24.70 -11.45
C ALA A 640 12.56 24.65 -12.98
N ALA A 641 12.95 25.74 -13.67
CA ALA A 641 13.02 25.80 -15.12
C ALA A 641 14.01 24.77 -15.70
N LEU A 642 15.17 24.58 -15.06
CA LEU A 642 16.14 23.55 -15.47
C LEU A 642 15.61 22.13 -15.32
N ARG A 643 14.92 21.82 -14.21
CA ARG A 643 14.29 20.49 -14.02
C ARG A 643 13.24 20.21 -15.09
N GLN A 644 12.38 21.18 -15.38
CA GLN A 644 11.38 21.06 -16.44
C GLN A 644 12.03 20.92 -17.83
N ALA A 645 13.12 21.65 -18.10
CA ALA A 645 13.85 21.53 -19.34
C ALA A 645 14.45 20.13 -19.51
N ALA A 646 15.04 19.54 -18.46
CA ALA A 646 15.54 18.18 -18.48
C ALA A 646 14.43 17.16 -18.79
N GLU A 647 13.27 17.27 -18.12
CA GLU A 647 12.14 16.37 -18.36
C GLU A 647 11.60 16.46 -19.79
N VAL A 648 11.42 17.67 -20.31
CA VAL A 648 10.99 17.90 -21.70
C VAL A 648 12.04 17.39 -22.69
N GLY A 649 13.33 17.59 -22.40
CA GLY A 649 14.45 17.11 -23.21
C GLY A 649 14.49 15.59 -23.31
N ASP A 650 14.39 14.88 -22.18
CA ASP A 650 14.34 13.41 -22.14
C ASP A 650 13.11 12.86 -22.87
N GLY A 651 11.97 13.55 -22.76
CA GLY A 651 10.76 13.23 -23.50
C GLY A 651 10.92 13.40 -25.01
N LEU A 652 11.52 14.53 -25.43
CA LEU A 652 11.80 14.82 -26.83
C LEU A 652 12.79 13.82 -27.45
N ALA A 653 13.87 13.48 -26.73
CA ALA A 653 14.86 12.51 -27.19
C ALA A 653 14.23 11.13 -27.45
N ARG A 654 13.42 10.63 -26.50
CA ARG A 654 12.66 9.38 -26.65
C ARG A 654 11.67 9.46 -27.82
N LEU A 655 10.92 10.56 -27.93
CA LEU A 655 9.96 10.75 -29.01
C LEU A 655 10.63 10.69 -30.39
N VAL A 656 11.73 11.41 -30.60
CA VAL A 656 12.47 11.41 -31.88
C VAL A 656 13.08 10.04 -32.16
N ALA A 657 13.67 9.38 -31.16
CA ALA A 657 14.26 8.04 -31.31
C ALA A 657 13.20 6.99 -31.75
N ASP A 658 12.03 7.00 -31.11
CA ASP A 658 10.91 6.13 -31.48
C ASP A 658 10.45 6.40 -32.91
N GLY A 659 10.37 7.67 -33.30
CA GLY A 659 9.99 8.08 -34.64
C GLY A 659 10.92 7.64 -35.75
N LEU A 660 12.22 7.81 -35.53
CA LEU A 660 13.26 7.33 -36.44
C LEU A 660 13.22 5.80 -36.56
N THR A 661 13.06 5.09 -35.43
CA THR A 661 13.06 3.62 -35.41
C THR A 661 11.83 3.02 -36.10
N ARG A 662 10.69 3.72 -36.06
CA ARG A 662 9.43 3.29 -36.70
C ARG A 662 9.25 3.83 -38.12
N GLY A 663 10.16 4.68 -38.60
CA GLY A 663 10.05 5.34 -39.91
C GLY A 663 8.96 6.40 -40.00
N ALA A 664 8.40 6.86 -38.86
CA ALA A 664 7.41 7.94 -38.81
C ALA A 664 8.04 9.31 -39.13
N VAL A 665 9.35 9.45 -38.87
CA VAL A 665 10.19 10.57 -39.32
C VAL A 665 11.48 10.02 -39.91
N GLN A 666 12.06 10.74 -40.87
CA GLN A 666 13.34 10.37 -41.46
C GLN A 666 14.43 11.34 -41.00
N PRO A 667 15.68 10.87 -40.81
CA PRO A 667 16.79 11.76 -40.58
C PRO A 667 16.99 12.66 -41.83
N PRO A 668 17.42 13.91 -41.66
CA PRO A 668 17.74 14.77 -42.79
C PRO A 668 18.88 14.17 -43.63
N ALA A 669 18.91 14.49 -44.93
CA ALA A 669 19.93 13.98 -45.85
C ALA A 669 21.36 14.43 -45.47
N ASP A 670 21.49 15.53 -44.75
CA ASP A 670 22.75 16.00 -44.15
C ASP A 670 22.55 16.22 -42.64
N ILE A 671 23.12 15.32 -41.83
CA ILE A 671 22.97 15.30 -40.36
C ILE A 671 23.85 16.38 -39.69
N ARG A 672 24.92 16.86 -40.37
CA ARG A 672 25.89 17.79 -39.77
C ARG A 672 25.53 19.27 -39.99
N ALA A 673 24.57 19.58 -40.87
CA ALA A 673 24.20 20.95 -41.21
C ALA A 673 23.50 21.73 -40.08
N ASP A 674 22.90 21.04 -39.11
CA ASP A 674 22.06 21.65 -38.06
C ASP A 674 22.76 21.82 -36.70
N ILE A 675 24.05 21.49 -36.58
CA ILE A 675 24.82 21.68 -35.32
C ILE A 675 25.38 23.10 -35.29
N PRO A 676 25.00 23.96 -34.33
CA PRO A 676 25.58 25.29 -34.19
C PRO A 676 27.10 25.22 -33.98
N ALA A 677 27.84 26.03 -34.74
CA ALA A 677 29.31 26.04 -34.74
C ALA A 677 29.94 26.53 -33.42
N ASP A 678 29.14 27.05 -32.50
CA ASP A 678 29.54 27.63 -31.22
C ASP A 678 29.41 26.66 -30.02
N ILE A 679 29.02 25.40 -30.25
CA ILE A 679 28.93 24.41 -29.17
C ILE A 679 30.32 23.80 -28.88
N PRO A 680 30.80 23.86 -27.61
CA PRO A 680 32.07 23.26 -27.20
C PRO A 680 32.17 21.76 -27.52
N ALA A 681 33.35 21.31 -27.96
CA ALA A 681 33.60 19.92 -28.37
C ALA A 681 33.43 18.90 -27.24
N ASP A 682 33.65 19.30 -25.98
CA ASP A 682 33.43 18.48 -24.79
C ASP A 682 31.94 18.22 -24.51
N ILE A 683 31.04 19.04 -25.06
CA ILE A 683 29.58 18.84 -25.00
C ILE A 683 29.09 17.98 -26.17
N LEU A 684 29.67 18.16 -27.37
CA LEU A 684 29.27 17.40 -28.58
C LEU A 684 29.75 15.95 -28.59
N GLY A 685 30.84 15.62 -27.88
CA GLY A 685 31.43 14.28 -27.91
C GLY A 685 31.73 13.83 -29.35
N ASP A 686 31.33 12.59 -29.68
CA ASP A 686 31.56 11.97 -31.00
C ASP A 686 30.72 12.60 -32.14
N VAL A 687 29.80 13.52 -31.83
CA VAL A 687 28.93 14.20 -32.81
C VAL A 687 29.58 15.49 -33.34
N SER A 688 30.78 15.84 -32.87
CA SER A 688 31.51 17.03 -33.33
C SER A 688 31.79 16.98 -34.84
N PRO A 689 31.58 18.09 -35.59
CA PRO A 689 31.85 18.14 -37.02
C PRO A 689 33.33 17.90 -37.37
N ASP A 690 34.22 18.10 -36.40
CA ASP A 690 35.68 17.94 -36.54
C ASP A 690 36.18 16.51 -36.28
N VAL A 691 35.31 15.54 -35.92
CA VAL A 691 35.70 14.13 -35.78
C VAL A 691 35.70 13.47 -37.18
N PRO A 692 36.88 13.04 -37.70
CA PRO A 692 36.96 12.31 -38.96
C PRO A 692 36.29 10.93 -38.82
N ARG A 693 35.67 10.48 -39.92
CA ARG A 693 34.86 9.25 -40.01
C ARG A 693 35.56 7.99 -39.51
#